data_AF-A0A016QLP5-F1
#
_entry.id   AF-A0A016QLP5-F1
#
_cell.length_a   1.000
_cell.length_b   1.000
_cell.length_c   1.000
_cell.angle_alpha   90.00
_cell.angle_beta   90.00
_cell.angle_gamma   90.00
#
_symmetry.space_group_name_H-M   'P 1'
#
loop_
_entity.id
_entity.type
_entity.pdbx_description
1 polymer ?
#
loop_
_entity_poly.entity_id
_entity_poly.type
_entity_poly.pdbx_seq_one_letter_code
_entity_poly.pdbx_strand_id
1 'polypeptide(L)'
;MKPSRWRWVRAVLAALAGLAVLALLVWLVARNRTEDPRALLLLAALAALGGVVLTIWLVWRIAGPQVRVRHPHLWLLFAALAGVTLTALLAQLLIGPVVGTLPGEQVFLRAYLGMLAAVLSLAAGFALIGALSAPALPLAELGVPPRAVPYRLGVTLAVVGGLLVIPALLILVGAAVSREGVVGPLLPGGLLGAVAALYGLTAGGLLGLLTLRVGQVWRPALAGLVGAGLGGAACGLVFGLFGSPDLIRGGWGFLLLAALFVAAIHLAWGLGVRAALNRLLALGRRSGGRAVPVQAASRAQVNVVATLALLLLGGAAGPLRTLGDFLTTRRVNDDPPRAVRPLEAPACTEPQDPLERAVWRVTTRDGRPDLSCRHTVYPLLRIAEPSLPGLPGEPLEPPSPAAASGFDHVAGLVLTARREVLFTTMSWDEGPDSPGATLAHALARLYARVKANPAAYPDGLSVRLTLGNYPVVSILAWGAEVWDALHDLRAAGVPLSDPAHGWRVQLGNYAGTFPHSHAKLLVVDGQLLMAAGFNYDDQHYPTSHPSGRGIGLYDLALVVRGPAAQNGVGAFEDLWTRSKVVECPETPQAGRPHGGCRLGALGQHDPLPAARRALPQGGSRVFSLYRREGFTEADQAVAALLDTAQQEVMLLHIDFSMNVGCIIALLNPGLCTDHDRLPWMTALLGALERGVTVRLMTKSEGVEGIENRIALAYLQREMRRRGIPASRFEARGFPQPLHAKVTLVDRRMLVVGSMNLHYSSWTQGPLGLAEYDLATSDPARTREFRQLYDGFWAQAEAVTLPPFLTEVGAGQP
;
A
#
# COMPACT_ATOMS: atom_id res chain seq x y z
N MET A 1 -41.10 39.16 23.71
CA MET A 1 -40.38 37.99 23.14
C MET A 1 -39.60 37.28 24.25
N LYS A 2 -39.72 35.95 24.39
CA LYS A 2 -39.23 35.19 25.57
C LYS A 2 -37.69 34.99 25.58
N PRO A 3 -37.04 34.97 26.76
CA PRO A 3 -35.57 34.84 26.94
C PRO A 3 -34.94 33.53 26.44
N SER A 4 -35.71 32.59 25.86
CA SER A 4 -35.18 31.32 25.34
C SER A 4 -34.52 31.41 23.96
N ARG A 5 -34.90 32.38 23.10
CA ARG A 5 -34.31 32.53 21.75
C ARG A 5 -32.85 33.04 21.78
N TRP A 6 -32.51 33.89 22.74
CA TRP A 6 -31.17 34.48 22.87
C TRP A 6 -30.10 33.51 23.39
N ARG A 7 -30.48 32.46 24.12
CA ARG A 7 -29.52 31.44 24.57
C ARG A 7 -28.89 30.69 23.39
N TRP A 8 -29.66 30.42 22.34
CA TRP A 8 -29.17 29.72 21.16
C TRP A 8 -28.20 30.53 20.33
N VAL A 9 -28.50 31.81 20.10
CA VAL A 9 -27.58 32.74 19.39
C VAL A 9 -26.25 32.81 20.13
N ARG A 10 -26.27 32.85 21.47
CA ARG A 10 -25.03 32.82 22.28
C ARG A 10 -24.25 31.50 22.14
N ALA A 11 -24.94 30.36 21.97
CA ALA A 11 -24.28 29.06 21.74
C ALA A 11 -23.51 29.03 20.44
N VAL A 12 -24.15 29.51 19.36
CA VAL A 12 -23.55 29.59 18.04
C VAL A 12 -22.37 30.57 18.03
N LEU A 13 -22.54 31.77 18.60
CA LEU A 13 -21.46 32.76 18.69
C LEU A 13 -20.28 32.25 19.52
N ALA A 14 -20.53 31.52 20.60
CA ALA A 14 -19.48 30.93 21.43
C ALA A 14 -18.70 29.82 20.68
N ALA A 15 -19.39 28.96 19.92
CA ALA A 15 -18.75 27.96 19.07
C ALA A 15 -17.90 28.63 17.96
N LEU A 16 -18.43 29.68 17.32
CA LEU A 16 -17.70 30.46 16.32
C LEU A 16 -16.45 31.14 16.90
N ALA A 17 -16.53 31.67 18.13
CA ALA A 17 -15.37 32.25 18.81
C ALA A 17 -14.29 31.21 19.13
N GLY A 18 -14.68 30.01 19.59
CA GLY A 18 -13.74 28.90 19.80
C GLY A 18 -13.04 28.46 18.52
N LEU A 19 -13.79 28.40 17.41
CA LEU A 19 -13.25 28.09 16.08
C LEU A 19 -12.29 29.18 15.57
N ALA A 20 -12.59 30.46 15.80
CA ALA A 20 -11.70 31.55 15.43
C ALA A 20 -10.37 31.50 16.19
N VAL A 21 -10.41 31.19 17.49
CA VAL A 21 -9.19 31.00 18.32
C VAL A 21 -8.38 29.81 17.82
N LEU A 22 -9.03 28.69 17.49
CA LEU A 22 -8.36 27.52 16.93
C LEU A 22 -7.67 27.85 15.60
N ALA A 23 -8.38 28.50 14.67
CA ALA A 23 -7.85 28.89 13.37
C ALA A 23 -6.64 29.82 13.52
N LEU A 24 -6.71 30.79 14.45
CA LEU A 24 -5.61 31.70 14.74
C LEU A 24 -4.39 30.96 15.30
N LEU A 25 -4.57 30.01 16.22
CA LEU A 25 -3.49 29.22 16.78
C LEU A 25 -2.82 28.32 15.73
N VAL A 26 -3.60 27.64 14.89
CA VAL A 26 -3.08 26.82 13.78
C VAL A 26 -2.31 27.69 12.79
N TRP A 27 -2.83 28.88 12.45
CA TRP A 27 -2.16 29.82 11.56
C TRP A 27 -0.84 30.36 12.16
N LEU A 28 -0.83 30.71 13.45
CA LEU A 28 0.39 31.16 14.13
C LEU A 28 1.45 30.07 14.21
N VAL A 29 1.04 28.82 14.46
CA VAL A 29 1.92 27.64 14.45
C VAL A 29 2.47 27.42 13.04
N ALA A 30 1.62 27.38 12.01
CA ALA A 30 2.03 27.22 10.61
C ALA A 30 2.99 28.32 10.11
N ARG A 31 2.89 29.53 10.66
CA ARG A 31 3.78 30.66 10.32
C ARG A 31 5.13 30.58 11.04
N ASN A 32 5.21 29.82 12.14
CA ASN A 32 6.44 29.65 12.89
C ASN A 32 7.36 28.65 12.14
N ARG A 33 8.38 29.18 11.45
CA ARG A 33 9.36 28.40 10.68
C ARG A 33 10.38 27.65 11.55
N THR A 34 9.99 27.11 12.70
CA THR A 34 10.90 26.31 13.51
C THR A 34 11.29 25.05 12.74
N GLU A 35 12.60 24.76 12.66
CA GLU A 35 13.14 23.60 11.93
C GLU A 35 12.74 22.23 12.54
N ASP A 36 12.08 22.21 13.71
CA ASP A 36 11.61 20.98 14.32
C ASP A 36 10.12 20.69 14.00
N PRO A 37 9.83 19.81 13.03
CA PRO A 37 8.46 19.41 12.70
C PRO A 37 7.74 18.73 13.88
N ARG A 38 8.45 18.15 14.86
CA ARG A 38 7.81 17.49 16.02
C ARG A 38 7.17 18.50 16.97
N ALA A 39 7.84 19.62 17.21
CA ALA A 39 7.31 20.70 18.05
C ALA A 39 6.08 21.35 17.39
N LEU A 40 6.14 21.57 16.08
CA LEU A 40 5.01 22.08 15.29
C LEU A 40 3.78 21.17 15.39
N LEU A 41 3.99 19.85 15.26
CA LEU A 41 2.95 18.84 15.36
C LEU A 41 2.31 18.79 16.75
N LEU A 42 3.12 18.81 17.80
CA LEU A 42 2.63 18.82 19.18
C LEU A 42 1.78 20.06 19.44
N LEU A 43 2.24 21.24 18.99
CA LEU A 43 1.52 22.50 19.15
C LEU A 43 0.20 22.51 18.37
N ALA A 44 0.19 22.02 17.14
CA ALA A 44 -1.03 21.91 16.33
C ALA A 44 -2.05 20.94 16.96
N ALA A 45 -1.58 19.79 17.47
CA ALA A 45 -2.43 18.82 18.15
C ALA A 45 -3.01 19.38 19.46
N LEU A 46 -2.20 20.07 20.27
CA LEU A 46 -2.64 20.72 21.50
C LEU A 46 -3.63 21.87 21.22
N ALA A 47 -3.40 22.66 20.17
CA ALA A 47 -4.31 23.72 19.75
C ALA A 47 -5.67 23.13 19.31
N ALA A 48 -5.66 22.09 18.47
CA ALA A 48 -6.85 21.36 18.06
C ALA A 48 -7.62 20.80 19.25
N LEU A 49 -6.93 20.14 20.18
CA LEU A 49 -7.53 19.60 21.40
C LEU A 49 -8.15 20.73 22.25
N GLY A 50 -7.45 21.85 22.42
CA GLY A 50 -7.94 23.02 23.13
C GLY A 50 -9.20 23.61 22.51
N GLY A 51 -9.25 23.77 21.18
CA GLY A 51 -10.41 24.26 20.46
C GLY A 51 -11.63 23.34 20.59
N VAL A 52 -11.42 22.02 20.53
CA VAL A 52 -12.47 21.01 20.74
C VAL A 52 -13.00 21.07 22.17
N VAL A 53 -12.13 21.08 23.18
CA VAL A 53 -12.51 21.17 24.60
C VAL A 53 -13.31 22.46 24.87
N LEU A 54 -12.85 23.60 24.34
CA LEU A 54 -13.53 24.89 24.50
C LEU A 54 -14.92 24.88 23.84
N THR A 55 -15.04 24.33 22.64
CA THR A 55 -16.33 24.23 21.92
C THR A 55 -17.31 23.35 22.68
N ILE A 56 -16.87 22.19 23.16
CA ILE A 56 -17.68 21.28 23.97
C ILE A 56 -18.12 21.97 25.27
N TRP A 57 -17.21 22.67 25.94
CA TRP A 57 -17.51 23.39 27.19
C TRP A 57 -18.52 24.52 26.99
N LEU A 58 -18.39 25.31 25.92
CA LEU A 58 -19.31 26.41 25.59
C LEU A 58 -20.71 25.89 25.22
N VAL A 59 -20.78 24.85 24.40
CA VAL A 59 -22.06 24.19 24.05
C VAL A 59 -22.71 23.60 25.30
N TRP A 60 -21.93 22.95 26.17
CA TRP A 60 -22.40 22.39 27.44
C TRP A 60 -22.98 23.45 28.38
N ARG A 61 -22.32 24.60 28.51
CA ARG A 61 -22.76 25.70 29.36
C ARG A 61 -24.08 26.33 28.88
N ILE A 62 -24.35 26.26 27.57
CA ILE A 62 -25.45 27.00 26.94
C ILE A 62 -26.67 26.11 26.67
N ALA A 63 -26.49 24.82 26.36
CA ALA A 63 -27.57 23.84 26.11
C ALA A 63 -28.28 23.34 27.39
N GLY A 64 -28.38 24.18 28.42
CA GLY A 64 -28.67 23.80 29.80
C GLY A 64 -29.81 22.78 30.02
N PRO A 65 -29.76 22.01 31.12
CA PRO A 65 -30.46 20.75 31.36
C PRO A 65 -32.00 20.72 31.37
N GLN A 66 -32.69 21.82 31.07
CA GLN A 66 -34.14 21.93 31.30
C GLN A 66 -34.98 22.25 30.05
N VAL A 67 -34.39 22.20 28.84
CA VAL A 67 -35.15 22.49 27.63
C VAL A 67 -35.94 21.25 27.19
N ARG A 68 -37.22 21.17 27.56
CA ARG A 68 -38.15 20.24 26.91
C ARG A 68 -38.39 20.71 25.49
N VAL A 69 -38.01 19.89 24.50
CA VAL A 69 -38.20 20.21 23.09
C VAL A 69 -39.55 19.67 22.62
N ARG A 70 -40.39 20.55 22.07
CA ARG A 70 -41.73 20.20 21.57
C ARG A 70 -41.68 19.30 20.33
N HIS A 71 -40.66 19.50 19.48
CA HIS A 71 -40.48 18.78 18.21
C HIS A 71 -39.13 18.08 18.18
N PRO A 72 -39.02 16.87 18.74
CA PRO A 72 -37.74 16.19 18.90
C PRO A 72 -37.08 15.77 17.58
N HIS A 73 -37.87 15.49 16.53
CA HIS A 73 -37.35 15.15 15.20
C HIS A 73 -36.65 16.36 14.54
N LEU A 74 -37.26 17.56 14.59
CA LEU A 74 -36.62 18.79 14.09
C LEU A 74 -35.32 19.11 14.85
N TRP A 75 -35.30 18.77 16.14
CA TRP A 75 -34.13 18.99 16.98
C TRP A 75 -32.97 18.04 16.66
N LEU A 76 -33.28 16.76 16.42
CA LEU A 76 -32.28 15.77 15.98
C LEU A 76 -31.72 16.14 14.60
N LEU A 77 -32.57 16.62 13.68
CA LEU A 77 -32.14 17.10 12.37
C LEU A 77 -31.21 18.32 12.51
N PHE A 78 -31.58 19.30 13.33
CA PHE A 78 -30.73 20.45 13.62
C PHE A 78 -29.38 20.04 14.22
N ALA A 79 -29.37 19.12 15.18
CA ALA A 79 -28.15 18.62 15.80
C ALA A 79 -27.21 17.99 14.75
N ALA A 80 -27.75 17.19 13.83
CA ALA A 80 -26.98 16.59 12.76
C ALA A 80 -26.37 17.64 11.81
N LEU A 81 -27.18 18.59 11.33
CA LEU A 81 -26.71 19.65 10.45
C LEU A 81 -25.62 20.51 11.10
N ALA A 82 -25.78 20.87 12.38
CA ALA A 82 -24.79 21.64 13.12
C ALA A 82 -23.44 20.90 13.24
N GLY A 83 -23.48 19.59 13.51
CA GLY A 83 -22.27 18.78 13.60
C GLY A 83 -21.58 18.56 12.26
N VAL A 84 -22.33 18.39 11.17
CA VAL A 84 -21.74 18.30 9.82
C VAL A 84 -21.08 19.62 9.43
N THR A 85 -21.75 20.75 9.67
CA THR A 85 -21.17 22.08 9.42
C THR A 85 -19.87 22.27 10.20
N LEU A 86 -19.85 21.90 11.48
CA LEU A 86 -18.63 21.95 12.29
C LEU A 86 -17.52 21.06 11.70
N THR A 87 -17.86 19.84 11.28
CA THR A 87 -16.92 18.91 10.64
C THR A 87 -16.30 19.53 9.39
N ALA A 88 -17.12 20.09 8.50
CA ALA A 88 -16.66 20.68 7.25
C ALA A 88 -15.75 21.89 7.51
N LEU A 89 -16.12 22.75 8.46
CA LEU A 89 -15.30 23.91 8.84
C LEU A 89 -13.96 23.46 9.44
N LEU A 90 -13.95 22.50 10.35
CA LEU A 90 -12.72 21.98 10.95
C LEU A 90 -11.84 21.27 9.91
N ALA A 91 -12.43 20.46 9.02
CA ALA A 91 -11.70 19.81 7.95
C ALA A 91 -11.05 20.84 7.03
N GLN A 92 -11.76 21.89 6.64
CA GLN A 92 -11.22 22.98 5.83
C GLN A 92 -10.09 23.75 6.54
N LEU A 93 -10.24 24.00 7.85
CA LEU A 93 -9.28 24.76 8.65
C LEU A 93 -8.05 23.93 9.08
N LEU A 94 -8.18 22.62 9.21
CA LEU A 94 -7.10 21.74 9.67
C LEU A 94 -6.41 21.06 8.49
N ILE A 95 -7.14 20.44 7.57
CA ILE A 95 -6.55 19.64 6.48
C ILE A 95 -5.81 20.55 5.50
N GLY A 96 -6.41 21.65 5.07
CA GLY A 96 -5.82 22.57 4.08
C GLY A 96 -4.43 23.07 4.51
N PRO A 97 -4.29 23.68 5.70
CA PRO A 97 -3.00 24.14 6.21
C PRO A 97 -2.02 22.99 6.48
N VAL A 98 -2.47 21.86 7.05
CA VAL A 98 -1.60 20.70 7.32
C VAL A 98 -1.02 20.13 6.03
N VAL A 99 -1.83 19.97 4.99
CA VAL A 99 -1.38 19.46 3.69
C VAL A 99 -0.54 20.50 2.95
N GLY A 100 -0.89 21.79 3.04
CA GLY A 100 -0.19 22.87 2.35
C GLY A 100 1.16 23.26 2.96
N THR A 101 1.35 23.09 4.26
CA THR A 101 2.58 23.51 4.97
C THR A 101 3.69 22.46 4.97
N LEU A 102 3.33 21.17 4.91
CA LEU A 102 4.33 20.11 4.77
C LEU A 102 4.93 20.12 3.36
N PRO A 103 6.20 19.73 3.16
CA PRO A 103 6.79 19.60 1.82
C PRO A 103 6.07 18.58 0.92
N GLY A 104 6.06 18.84 -0.39
CA GLY A 104 5.44 17.97 -1.42
C GLY A 104 5.91 16.53 -1.37
N GLU A 105 7.19 16.35 -1.04
CA GLU A 105 7.89 15.08 -1.01
C GLU A 105 7.46 14.17 0.15
N GLN A 106 6.83 14.75 1.20
CA GLN A 106 6.35 14.00 2.36
C GLN A 106 4.89 13.56 2.20
N VAL A 107 4.58 12.94 1.05
CA VAL A 107 3.20 12.55 0.67
C VAL A 107 2.52 11.74 1.76
N PHE A 108 3.22 10.79 2.38
CA PHE A 108 2.64 9.94 3.41
C PHE A 108 2.41 10.69 4.74
N LEU A 109 3.31 11.58 5.15
CA LEU A 109 3.09 12.40 6.35
C LEU A 109 1.93 13.37 6.12
N ARG A 110 1.84 13.97 4.93
CA ARG A 110 0.68 14.79 4.51
C ARG A 110 -0.61 13.99 4.57
N ALA A 111 -0.63 12.78 4.01
CA ALA A 111 -1.79 11.90 4.03
C ALA A 111 -2.18 11.51 5.46
N TYR A 112 -1.19 11.16 6.30
CA TYR A 112 -1.40 10.79 7.69
C TYR A 112 -1.95 11.94 8.53
N LEU A 113 -1.34 13.12 8.46
CA LEU A 113 -1.82 14.27 9.22
C LEU A 113 -3.13 14.80 8.66
N GLY A 114 -3.34 14.73 7.34
CA GLY A 114 -4.62 15.00 6.72
C GLY A 114 -5.71 14.04 7.22
N MET A 115 -5.38 12.75 7.34
CA MET A 115 -6.26 11.73 7.91
C MET A 115 -6.54 12.03 9.39
N LEU A 116 -5.51 12.30 10.20
CA LEU A 116 -5.67 12.65 11.61
C LEU A 116 -6.53 13.90 11.80
N ALA A 117 -6.29 14.95 11.00
CA ALA A 117 -7.11 16.14 10.96
C ALA A 117 -8.57 15.84 10.57
N ALA A 118 -8.79 14.93 9.61
CA ALA A 118 -10.11 14.45 9.25
C ALA A 118 -10.80 13.66 10.39
N VAL A 119 -10.09 12.74 11.05
CA VAL A 119 -10.57 11.98 12.23
C VAL A 119 -11.01 12.96 13.32
N LEU A 120 -10.16 13.92 13.66
CA LEU A 120 -10.43 14.92 14.69
C LEU A 120 -11.63 15.81 14.33
N SER A 121 -11.72 16.22 13.06
CA SER A 121 -12.84 17.02 12.55
C SER A 121 -14.16 16.25 12.66
N LEU A 122 -14.16 14.98 12.25
CA LEU A 122 -15.31 14.08 12.35
C LEU A 122 -15.69 13.84 13.81
N ALA A 123 -14.74 13.48 14.67
CA ALA A 123 -14.99 13.23 16.09
C ALA A 123 -15.60 14.47 16.78
N ALA A 124 -15.08 15.67 16.50
CA ALA A 124 -15.61 16.92 17.03
C ALA A 124 -17.03 17.22 16.52
N GLY A 125 -17.27 17.00 15.22
CA GLY A 125 -18.60 17.14 14.62
C GLY A 125 -19.62 16.23 15.28
N PHE A 126 -19.33 14.92 15.37
CA PHE A 126 -20.22 13.94 16.00
C PHE A 126 -20.38 14.18 17.51
N ALA A 127 -19.35 14.69 18.20
CA ALA A 127 -19.47 15.12 19.59
C ALA A 127 -20.54 16.21 19.74
N LEU A 128 -20.54 17.20 18.83
CA LEU A 128 -21.53 18.26 18.78
C LEU A 128 -22.93 17.71 18.49
N ILE A 129 -23.06 16.80 17.51
CA ILE A 129 -24.34 16.11 17.20
C ILE A 129 -24.90 15.47 18.48
N GLY A 130 -24.06 14.75 19.23
CA GLY A 130 -24.47 14.03 20.44
C GLY A 130 -24.91 15.00 21.54
N ALA A 131 -24.08 16.00 21.83
CA ALA A 131 -24.38 17.00 22.85
C ALA A 131 -25.69 17.75 22.56
N LEU A 132 -25.91 18.15 21.30
CA LEU A 132 -27.13 18.83 20.88
C LEU A 132 -28.35 17.90 20.84
N SER A 133 -28.17 16.58 20.66
CA SER A 133 -29.27 15.61 20.65
C SER A 133 -29.85 15.33 22.06
N ALA A 134 -29.13 15.69 23.13
CA ALA A 134 -29.53 15.43 24.52
C ALA A 134 -30.97 15.83 24.88
N PRO A 135 -31.47 17.03 24.53
CA PRO A 135 -32.84 17.45 24.86
C PRO A 135 -33.92 16.64 24.13
N ALA A 136 -33.57 15.95 23.05
CA ALA A 136 -34.48 15.09 22.30
C ALA A 136 -34.56 13.66 22.86
N LEU A 137 -33.80 13.31 23.90
CA LEU A 137 -33.82 11.98 24.51
C LEU A 137 -34.30 12.06 25.97
N PRO A 138 -35.13 11.11 26.45
CA PRO A 138 -35.72 11.15 27.79
C PRO A 138 -34.74 10.66 28.87
N LEU A 139 -33.45 11.01 28.78
CA LEU A 139 -32.39 10.47 29.64
C LEU A 139 -32.47 10.99 31.07
N ALA A 140 -32.97 12.21 31.28
CA ALA A 140 -33.22 12.72 32.61
C ALA A 140 -34.33 11.94 33.35
N GLU A 141 -35.35 11.47 32.62
CA GLU A 141 -36.41 10.62 33.17
C GLU A 141 -35.90 9.22 33.56
N LEU A 142 -34.76 8.80 32.97
CA LEU A 142 -34.06 7.56 33.29
C LEU A 142 -33.05 7.72 34.45
N GLY A 143 -33.06 8.86 35.14
CA GLY A 143 -32.19 9.12 36.29
C GLY A 143 -30.76 9.52 35.93
N VAL A 144 -30.48 9.83 34.65
CA VAL A 144 -29.19 10.42 34.27
C VAL A 144 -29.17 11.88 34.74
N PRO A 145 -28.15 12.31 35.52
CA PRO A 145 -28.06 13.69 35.95
C PRO A 145 -28.13 14.63 34.75
N PRO A 146 -29.04 15.62 34.72
CA PRO A 146 -29.26 16.44 33.54
C PRO A 146 -27.99 17.14 33.00
N ARG A 147 -27.04 17.47 33.89
CA ARG A 147 -25.73 18.04 33.52
C ARG A 147 -24.79 17.06 32.81
N ALA A 148 -24.99 15.76 33.01
CA ALA A 148 -24.17 14.69 32.43
C ALA A 148 -24.71 14.17 31.09
N VAL A 149 -25.97 14.48 30.75
CA VAL A 149 -26.63 13.98 29.52
C VAL A 149 -25.90 14.42 28.24
N PRO A 150 -25.57 15.72 28.04
CA PRO A 150 -24.88 16.16 26.82
C PRO A 150 -23.48 15.56 26.69
N TYR A 151 -22.76 15.43 27.80
CA TYR A 151 -21.43 14.83 27.83
C TYR A 151 -21.47 13.35 27.42
N ARG A 152 -22.36 12.55 28.02
CA ARG A 152 -22.47 11.12 27.72
C ARG A 152 -22.81 10.88 26.25
N LEU A 153 -23.76 11.63 25.69
CA LEU A 153 -24.10 11.53 24.27
C LEU A 153 -23.02 12.05 23.34
N GLY A 154 -22.38 13.17 23.69
CA GLY A 154 -21.28 13.74 22.92
C GLY A 154 -20.12 12.76 22.83
N VAL A 155 -19.67 12.21 23.95
CA VAL A 155 -18.60 11.19 23.98
C VAL A 155 -19.01 9.94 23.20
N THR A 156 -20.25 9.43 23.38
CA THR A 156 -20.72 8.27 22.62
C THR A 156 -20.59 8.48 21.11
N LEU A 157 -21.14 9.59 20.60
CA LEU A 157 -21.13 9.84 19.17
C LEU A 157 -19.74 10.23 18.66
N ALA A 158 -18.92 10.93 19.45
CA ALA A 158 -17.54 11.25 19.09
C ALA A 158 -16.69 9.99 18.88
N VAL A 159 -16.76 9.04 19.83
CA VAL A 159 -16.03 7.77 19.77
C VAL A 159 -16.50 6.95 18.56
N VAL A 160 -17.82 6.80 18.41
CA VAL A 160 -18.38 5.93 17.37
C VAL A 160 -18.27 6.56 15.98
N GLY A 161 -18.57 7.84 15.85
CA GLY A 161 -18.43 8.60 14.60
C GLY A 161 -16.97 8.79 14.17
N GLY A 162 -16.06 9.08 15.12
CA GLY A 162 -14.64 9.23 14.82
C GLY A 162 -13.96 7.92 14.40
N LEU A 163 -14.33 6.79 15.03
CA LEU A 163 -13.69 5.49 14.75
C LEU A 163 -14.30 4.74 13.56
N LEU A 164 -15.60 4.84 13.31
CA LEU A 164 -16.27 4.04 12.27
C LEU A 164 -16.41 4.76 10.93
N VAL A 165 -16.45 6.08 10.90
CA VAL A 165 -16.74 6.82 9.64
C VAL A 165 -15.57 6.72 8.66
N ILE A 166 -14.32 6.68 9.12
CA ILE A 166 -13.17 6.59 8.21
C ILE A 166 -13.04 5.20 7.58
N PRO A 167 -13.04 4.08 8.34
CA PRO A 167 -13.07 2.76 7.74
C PRO A 167 -14.26 2.56 6.80
N ALA A 168 -15.43 3.10 7.18
CA ALA A 168 -16.61 3.08 6.34
C ALA A 168 -16.45 3.87 5.04
N LEU A 169 -15.90 5.09 5.09
CA LEU A 169 -15.63 5.90 3.91
C LEU A 169 -14.59 5.23 3.01
N LEU A 170 -13.55 4.63 3.59
CA LEU A 170 -12.53 3.87 2.85
C LEU A 170 -13.12 2.64 2.18
N ILE A 171 -13.99 1.89 2.88
CA ILE A 171 -14.73 0.75 2.33
C ILE A 171 -15.69 1.19 1.21
N LEU A 172 -16.37 2.33 1.37
CA LEU A 172 -17.28 2.88 0.36
C LEU A 172 -16.53 3.41 -0.86
N VAL A 173 -15.36 4.05 -0.66
CA VAL A 173 -14.45 4.44 -1.75
C VAL A 173 -13.92 3.20 -2.46
N GLY A 174 -13.43 2.21 -1.71
CA GLY A 174 -12.98 0.92 -2.26
C GLY A 174 -14.08 0.20 -3.05
N ALA A 175 -15.31 0.18 -2.54
CA ALA A 175 -16.47 -0.40 -3.23
C ALA A 175 -16.93 0.42 -4.46
N ALA A 176 -16.74 1.74 -4.44
CA ALA A 176 -17.01 2.60 -5.59
C ALA A 176 -15.95 2.42 -6.68
N VAL A 177 -14.69 2.22 -6.30
CA VAL A 177 -13.56 1.91 -7.17
C VAL A 177 -13.67 0.49 -7.72
N SER A 178 -14.19 -0.47 -6.94
CA SER A 178 -14.40 -1.86 -7.36
C SER A 178 -15.63 -2.08 -8.25
N ARG A 179 -16.36 -1.02 -8.64
CA ARG A 179 -17.52 -1.12 -9.56
C ARG A 179 -17.16 -1.68 -10.95
N GLU A 180 -15.87 -1.85 -11.25
CA GLU A 180 -15.39 -2.53 -12.46
C GLU A 180 -15.21 -4.06 -12.33
N GLY A 181 -15.52 -4.68 -11.18
CA GLY A 181 -15.44 -6.13 -11.03
C GLY A 181 -16.62 -6.75 -10.27
N VAL A 182 -17.32 -7.70 -10.89
CA VAL A 182 -18.25 -8.79 -10.43
C VAL A 182 -19.33 -8.48 -9.36
N VAL A 183 -19.21 -7.39 -8.61
CA VAL A 183 -19.97 -7.07 -7.39
C VAL A 183 -21.01 -6.01 -7.78
N GLY A 184 -22.17 -6.48 -8.25
CA GLY A 184 -23.17 -5.69 -8.99
C GLY A 184 -23.75 -4.43 -8.29
N PRO A 185 -24.59 -3.65 -9.02
CA PRO A 185 -25.05 -2.30 -8.67
C PRO A 185 -25.85 -2.16 -7.36
N LEU A 186 -26.27 -3.27 -6.74
CA LEU A 186 -27.03 -3.28 -5.48
C LEU A 186 -26.15 -3.25 -4.21
N LEU A 187 -24.85 -3.55 -4.32
CA LEU A 187 -23.96 -3.63 -3.15
C LEU A 187 -23.67 -2.31 -2.42
N PRO A 188 -23.53 -1.14 -3.08
CA PRO A 188 -23.21 0.11 -2.37
C PRO A 188 -24.29 0.51 -1.36
N GLY A 189 -25.57 0.25 -1.69
CA GLY A 189 -26.68 0.51 -0.78
C GLY A 189 -26.74 -0.47 0.40
N GLY A 190 -26.49 -1.76 0.13
CA GLY A 190 -26.38 -2.78 1.18
C GLY A 190 -25.20 -2.53 2.13
N LEU A 191 -24.05 -2.13 1.59
CA LEU A 191 -22.85 -1.81 2.35
C LEU A 191 -23.01 -0.55 3.19
N LEU A 192 -23.59 0.52 2.63
CA LEU A 192 -23.93 1.73 3.38
C LEU A 192 -24.94 1.42 4.49
N GLY A 193 -25.94 0.58 4.21
CA GLY A 193 -26.89 0.09 5.21
C GLY A 193 -26.21 -0.69 6.34
N ALA A 194 -25.30 -1.62 6.00
CA ALA A 194 -24.56 -2.42 6.98
C ALA A 194 -23.63 -1.57 7.86
N VAL A 195 -22.89 -0.64 7.25
CA VAL A 195 -22.06 0.34 7.95
C VAL A 195 -22.90 1.20 8.90
N ALA A 196 -24.03 1.73 8.41
CA ALA A 196 -24.92 2.55 9.23
C ALA A 196 -25.54 1.72 10.37
N ALA A 197 -25.89 0.46 10.12
CA ALA A 197 -26.37 -0.46 11.15
C ALA A 197 -25.31 -0.74 12.22
N LEU A 198 -24.04 -0.92 11.83
CA LEU A 198 -22.93 -1.09 12.76
C LEU A 198 -22.68 0.18 13.60
N TYR A 199 -22.72 1.36 12.97
CA TYR A 199 -22.71 2.64 13.66
C TYR A 199 -23.86 2.75 14.68
N GLY A 200 -25.08 2.39 14.25
CA GLY A 200 -26.25 2.43 15.11
C GLY A 200 -26.16 1.48 16.31
N LEU A 201 -25.69 0.25 16.08
CA LEU A 201 -25.50 -0.76 17.11
C LEU A 201 -24.50 -0.30 18.18
N THR A 202 -23.33 0.18 17.74
CA THR A 202 -22.24 0.62 18.61
C THR A 202 -22.59 1.90 19.35
N ALA A 203 -23.18 2.90 18.67
CA ALA A 203 -23.67 4.13 19.30
C ALA A 203 -24.78 3.85 20.32
N GLY A 204 -25.76 3.01 19.96
CA GLY A 204 -26.84 2.61 20.86
C GLY A 204 -26.36 1.80 22.06
N GLY A 205 -25.40 0.89 21.85
CA GLY A 205 -24.78 0.08 22.90
C GLY A 205 -23.93 0.91 23.86
N LEU A 206 -23.06 1.77 23.35
CA LEU A 206 -22.23 2.66 24.18
C LEU A 206 -23.09 3.67 24.95
N LEU A 207 -24.10 4.26 24.32
CA LEU A 207 -25.08 5.11 25.02
C LEU A 207 -25.81 4.31 26.11
N GLY A 208 -26.26 3.09 25.81
CA GLY A 208 -26.88 2.18 26.77
C GLY A 208 -25.96 1.92 27.97
N LEU A 209 -24.70 1.58 27.74
CA LEU A 209 -23.71 1.34 28.80
C LEU A 209 -23.44 2.59 29.64
N LEU A 210 -23.53 3.78 29.06
CA LEU A 210 -23.34 5.04 29.79
C LEU A 210 -24.60 5.51 30.52
N THR A 211 -25.78 4.95 30.25
CA THR A 211 -27.06 5.50 30.76
C THR A 211 -27.92 4.49 31.51
N LEU A 212 -27.88 3.22 31.13
CA LEU A 212 -28.70 2.12 31.67
C LEU A 212 -27.82 1.06 32.35
N ARG A 213 -28.41 0.23 33.21
CA ARG A 213 -27.76 -1.01 33.65
C ARG A 213 -27.50 -1.95 32.48
N VAL A 214 -26.42 -2.72 32.58
CA VAL A 214 -25.94 -3.67 31.55
C VAL A 214 -27.07 -4.54 30.97
N GLY A 215 -27.97 -5.08 31.81
CA GLY A 215 -29.08 -5.93 31.36
C GLY A 215 -30.13 -5.24 30.46
N GLN A 216 -30.11 -3.90 30.34
CA GLN A 216 -31.04 -3.13 29.49
C GLN A 216 -30.35 -2.47 28.29
N VAL A 217 -29.03 -2.64 28.14
CA VAL A 217 -28.22 -2.02 27.07
C VAL A 217 -28.61 -2.50 25.68
N TRP A 218 -29.04 -3.77 25.55
CA TRP A 218 -29.40 -4.36 24.27
C TRP A 218 -30.54 -3.62 23.56
N ARG A 219 -31.41 -2.92 24.30
CA ARG A 219 -32.57 -2.20 23.76
C ARG A 219 -32.19 -0.95 22.95
N PRO A 220 -31.46 0.04 23.51
CA PRO A 220 -30.96 1.14 22.70
C PRO A 220 -29.95 0.67 21.64
N ALA A 221 -29.19 -0.40 21.87
CA ALA A 221 -28.29 -0.98 20.87
C ALA A 221 -29.07 -1.50 19.63
N LEU A 222 -30.07 -2.36 19.84
CA LEU A 222 -30.91 -2.88 18.76
C LEU A 222 -31.71 -1.79 18.06
N ALA A 223 -32.26 -0.84 18.82
CA ALA A 223 -32.99 0.29 18.25
C ALA A 223 -32.09 1.22 17.44
N GLY A 224 -30.84 1.40 17.88
CA GLY A 224 -29.81 2.09 17.12
C GLY A 224 -29.47 1.36 15.82
N LEU A 225 -29.23 0.04 15.89
CA LEU A 225 -28.97 -0.82 14.73
C LEU A 225 -30.06 -0.69 13.66
N VAL A 226 -31.32 -0.88 14.06
CA VAL A 226 -32.46 -0.83 13.14
C VAL A 226 -32.66 0.59 12.60
N GLY A 227 -32.63 1.60 13.47
CA GLY A 227 -32.83 3.00 13.07
C GLY A 227 -31.76 3.48 12.09
N ALA A 228 -30.49 3.35 12.44
CA ALA A 228 -29.39 3.79 11.58
C ALA A 228 -29.29 2.92 10.31
N GLY A 229 -29.50 1.60 10.42
CA GLY A 229 -29.48 0.68 9.27
C GLY A 229 -30.54 1.01 8.22
N LEU A 230 -31.78 1.29 8.65
CA LEU A 230 -32.84 1.74 7.74
C LEU A 230 -32.52 3.11 7.12
N GLY A 231 -31.94 4.03 7.90
CA GLY A 231 -31.47 5.32 7.39
C GLY A 231 -30.39 5.16 6.31
N GLY A 232 -29.42 4.27 6.54
CA GLY A 232 -28.35 3.96 5.59
C GLY A 232 -28.86 3.26 4.34
N ALA A 233 -29.77 2.30 4.48
CA ALA A 233 -30.41 1.62 3.36
C ALA A 233 -31.22 2.60 2.50
N ALA A 234 -31.98 3.51 3.11
CA ALA A 234 -32.72 4.55 2.39
C ALA A 234 -31.78 5.49 1.64
N CYS A 235 -30.68 5.93 2.26
CA CYS A 235 -29.66 6.74 1.59
C CYS A 235 -29.01 5.99 0.42
N GLY A 236 -28.75 4.69 0.60
CA GLY A 236 -28.21 3.81 -0.42
C GLY A 236 -29.13 3.64 -1.63
N LEU A 237 -30.44 3.49 -1.39
CA LEU A 237 -31.46 3.45 -2.44
C LEU A 237 -31.55 4.77 -3.19
N VAL A 238 -31.59 5.91 -2.47
CA VAL A 238 -31.55 7.24 -3.07
C VAL A 238 -30.30 7.40 -3.94
N PHE A 239 -29.13 7.02 -3.43
CA PHE A 239 -27.88 7.05 -4.18
C PHE A 239 -27.91 6.19 -5.45
N GLY A 240 -28.50 4.99 -5.37
CA GLY A 240 -28.67 4.09 -6.51
C GLY A 240 -29.64 4.63 -7.56
N LEU A 241 -30.70 5.33 -7.13
CA LEU A 241 -31.74 5.87 -8.03
C LEU A 241 -31.28 7.12 -8.80
N PHE A 242 -30.49 8.00 -8.19
CA PHE A 242 -30.15 9.29 -8.80
C PHE A 242 -28.87 9.28 -9.65
N GLY A 243 -28.02 8.25 -9.54
CA GLY A 243 -26.75 8.20 -10.26
C GLY A 243 -25.76 9.26 -9.74
N SER A 244 -24.57 8.83 -9.31
CA SER A 244 -23.62 9.70 -8.63
C SER A 244 -22.60 10.52 -9.46
N PRO A 245 -22.54 10.54 -10.82
CA PRO A 245 -21.42 11.20 -11.48
C PRO A 245 -21.38 12.71 -11.24
N ASP A 246 -22.49 13.43 -11.45
CA ASP A 246 -22.43 14.90 -11.53
C ASP A 246 -22.45 15.59 -10.15
N LEU A 247 -23.11 14.98 -9.16
CA LEU A 247 -23.17 15.52 -7.79
C LEU A 247 -21.85 15.34 -7.01
N ILE A 248 -21.03 14.34 -7.38
CA ILE A 248 -19.73 14.07 -6.72
C ILE A 248 -18.59 14.88 -7.33
N ARG A 249 -18.68 15.26 -8.61
CA ARG A 249 -17.61 16.02 -9.31
C ARG A 249 -17.32 17.38 -8.67
N GLY A 250 -18.31 18.01 -8.05
CA GLY A 250 -18.11 19.21 -7.25
C GLY A 250 -17.85 18.85 -5.78
N GLY A 251 -16.74 19.32 -5.20
CA GLY A 251 -16.46 19.12 -3.77
C GLY A 251 -17.63 19.55 -2.85
N TRP A 252 -18.37 20.59 -3.24
CA TRP A 252 -19.58 21.04 -2.53
C TRP A 252 -20.78 20.10 -2.66
N GLY A 253 -20.97 19.46 -3.81
CA GLY A 253 -22.06 18.50 -4.03
C GLY A 253 -21.85 17.22 -3.21
N PHE A 254 -20.61 16.74 -3.14
CA PHE A 254 -20.24 15.65 -2.24
C PHE A 254 -20.47 16.01 -0.77
N LEU A 255 -20.05 17.20 -0.33
CA LEU A 255 -20.27 17.67 1.05
C LEU A 255 -21.76 17.77 1.39
N LEU A 256 -22.58 18.29 0.48
CA LEU A 256 -24.03 18.39 0.68
C LEU A 256 -24.67 16.99 0.78
N LEU A 257 -24.26 16.06 -0.08
CA LEU A 257 -24.77 14.69 -0.07
C LEU A 257 -24.37 13.96 1.22
N ALA A 258 -23.10 14.08 1.63
CA ALA A 258 -22.61 13.54 2.89
C ALA A 258 -23.37 14.13 4.09
N ALA A 259 -23.67 15.43 4.06
CA ALA A 259 -24.46 16.10 5.08
C ALA A 259 -25.88 15.53 5.18
N LEU A 260 -26.54 15.33 4.04
CA LEU A 260 -27.88 14.76 3.97
C LEU A 260 -27.89 13.31 4.49
N PHE A 261 -26.88 12.51 4.15
CA PHE A 261 -26.78 11.12 4.63
C PHE A 261 -26.55 11.05 6.14
N VAL A 262 -25.59 11.82 6.67
CA VAL A 262 -25.35 11.90 8.12
C VAL A 262 -26.63 12.37 8.83
N ALA A 263 -27.34 13.36 8.29
CA ALA A 263 -28.59 13.85 8.84
C ALA A 263 -29.70 12.79 8.86
N ALA A 264 -29.90 12.06 7.75
CA ALA A 264 -30.91 11.01 7.64
C ALA A 264 -30.61 9.82 8.57
N ILE A 265 -29.38 9.33 8.58
CA ILE A 265 -28.93 8.22 9.44
C ILE A 265 -29.07 8.61 10.91
N HIS A 266 -28.61 9.82 11.29
CA HIS A 266 -28.68 10.29 12.68
C HIS A 266 -30.12 10.52 13.15
N LEU A 267 -30.98 11.05 12.28
CA LEU A 267 -32.40 11.24 12.59
C LEU A 267 -33.08 9.88 12.86
N ALA A 268 -32.87 8.90 11.99
CA ALA A 268 -33.44 7.57 12.13
C ALA A 268 -32.92 6.86 13.40
N TRP A 269 -31.61 6.94 13.67
CA TRP A 269 -30.99 6.48 14.92
C TRP A 269 -31.65 7.12 16.15
N GLY A 270 -31.70 8.45 16.20
CA GLY A 270 -32.18 9.20 17.36
C GLY A 270 -33.65 8.92 17.67
N LEU A 271 -34.49 8.77 16.64
CA LEU A 271 -35.89 8.38 16.80
C LEU A 271 -36.04 6.95 17.32
N GLY A 272 -35.27 6.00 16.78
CA GLY A 272 -35.25 4.61 17.22
C GLY A 272 -34.86 4.50 18.70
N VAL A 273 -33.72 5.11 19.08
CA VAL A 273 -33.24 5.13 20.47
C VAL A 273 -34.26 5.80 21.39
N ARG A 274 -34.82 6.96 21.01
CA ARG A 274 -35.86 7.64 21.79
C ARG A 274 -37.07 6.73 22.05
N ALA A 275 -37.55 6.02 21.04
CA ALA A 275 -38.68 5.10 21.17
C ALA A 275 -38.37 3.95 22.15
N ALA A 276 -37.17 3.38 22.08
CA ALA A 276 -36.72 2.34 23.01
C ALA A 276 -36.65 2.84 24.46
N LEU A 277 -36.09 4.03 24.68
CA LEU A 277 -35.99 4.65 26.01
C LEU A 277 -37.39 4.98 26.58
N ASN A 278 -38.32 5.48 25.76
CA ASN A 278 -39.70 5.71 26.18
C ASN A 278 -40.43 4.42 26.56
N ARG A 279 -40.21 3.32 25.84
CA ARG A 279 -40.77 2.00 26.20
C ARG A 279 -40.22 1.51 27.54
N LEU A 280 -38.93 1.72 27.81
CA LEU A 280 -38.33 1.43 29.11
C LEU A 280 -38.97 2.23 30.25
N LEU A 281 -39.20 3.52 30.06
CA LEU A 281 -39.88 4.37 31.03
C LEU A 281 -41.33 3.93 31.26
N ALA A 282 -42.05 3.56 30.20
CA ALA A 282 -43.42 3.06 30.31
C ALA A 282 -43.51 1.74 31.08
N LEU A 283 -42.56 0.82 30.85
CA LEU A 283 -42.46 -0.43 31.61
C LEU A 283 -42.18 -0.17 33.10
N GLY A 284 -41.25 0.74 33.40
CA GLY A 284 -40.96 1.13 34.79
C GLY A 284 -42.18 1.73 35.51
N ARG A 285 -43.03 2.48 34.81
CA ARG A 285 -44.28 3.04 35.38
C ARG A 285 -45.36 1.97 35.63
N ARG A 286 -45.42 0.91 34.82
CA ARG A 286 -46.43 -0.17 34.95
C ARG A 286 -46.17 -1.13 36.09
N SER A 287 -44.93 -1.26 36.57
CA SER A 287 -44.55 -2.20 37.64
C SER A 287 -44.98 -1.83 39.07
N GLY A 288 -45.90 -0.87 39.24
CA GLY A 288 -46.82 -0.81 40.41
C GLY A 288 -46.22 -0.48 41.79
N GLY A 289 -45.94 0.79 42.07
CA GLY A 289 -45.88 1.34 43.44
C GLY A 289 -44.61 1.05 44.27
N ARG A 290 -43.93 -0.08 44.06
CA ARG A 290 -42.53 -0.23 44.45
C ARG A 290 -41.69 0.29 43.31
N ALA A 291 -41.29 1.56 43.39
CA ALA A 291 -40.39 2.20 42.44
C ALA A 291 -39.04 1.45 42.41
N VAL A 292 -38.98 0.32 41.70
CA VAL A 292 -37.70 -0.20 41.20
C VAL A 292 -37.30 0.83 40.16
N PRO A 293 -36.35 1.74 40.46
CA PRO A 293 -35.97 2.72 39.48
C PRO A 293 -35.47 1.93 38.27
N VAL A 294 -35.81 2.35 37.06
CA VAL A 294 -35.03 1.95 35.88
C VAL A 294 -33.62 2.48 36.15
N GLN A 295 -32.80 1.65 36.80
CA GLN A 295 -31.63 2.16 37.51
C GLN A 295 -30.64 2.65 36.47
N ALA A 296 -30.30 3.94 36.57
CA ALA A 296 -29.24 4.54 35.80
C ALA A 296 -27.95 3.73 35.97
N ALA A 297 -27.10 3.74 34.95
CA ALA A 297 -25.75 3.16 35.03
C ALA A 297 -25.04 3.64 36.31
N SER A 298 -24.41 2.71 37.04
CA SER A 298 -23.65 3.06 38.25
C SER A 298 -22.46 3.95 37.89
N ARG A 299 -21.97 4.75 38.84
CA ARG A 299 -20.74 5.55 38.63
C ARG A 299 -19.56 4.66 38.23
N ALA A 300 -19.44 3.47 38.83
CA ALA A 300 -18.43 2.48 38.48
C ALA A 300 -18.55 2.01 37.03
N GLN A 301 -19.76 1.67 36.57
CA GLN A 301 -20.00 1.27 35.17
C GLN A 301 -19.61 2.39 34.19
N VAL A 302 -20.02 3.63 34.48
CA VAL A 302 -19.69 4.79 33.64
C VAL A 302 -18.19 5.02 33.58
N ASN A 303 -17.49 4.94 34.72
CA ASN A 303 -16.04 5.12 34.79
C ASN A 303 -15.29 4.02 34.04
N VAL A 304 -15.70 2.75 34.18
CA VAL A 304 -15.09 1.62 33.46
C VAL A 304 -15.28 1.79 31.96
N VAL A 305 -16.50 2.09 31.51
CA VAL A 305 -16.81 2.26 30.08
C VAL A 305 -16.08 3.47 29.49
N ALA A 306 -16.02 4.59 30.22
CA ALA A 306 -15.26 5.76 29.78
C ALA A 306 -13.75 5.48 29.73
N THR A 307 -13.21 4.74 30.71
CA THR A 307 -11.79 4.36 30.72
C THR A 307 -11.48 3.41 29.58
N LEU A 308 -12.31 2.40 29.33
CA LEU A 308 -12.14 1.50 28.18
C LEU A 308 -12.28 2.23 26.84
N ALA A 309 -13.22 3.16 26.70
CA ALA A 309 -13.34 3.98 25.50
C ALA A 309 -12.10 4.87 25.28
N LEU A 310 -11.56 5.46 26.35
CA LEU A 310 -10.30 6.21 26.30
C LEU A 310 -9.08 5.33 26.04
N LEU A 311 -9.06 4.11 26.57
CA LEU A 311 -8.01 3.11 26.31
C LEU A 311 -8.12 2.52 24.90
N LEU A 312 -9.31 2.45 24.29
CA LEU A 312 -9.47 2.07 22.89
C LEU A 312 -9.04 3.21 21.96
N LEU A 313 -9.38 4.46 22.29
CA LEU A 313 -8.86 5.65 21.61
C LEU A 313 -7.33 5.79 21.77
N GLY A 314 -6.80 5.49 22.96
CA GLY A 314 -5.36 5.44 23.24
C GLY A 314 -4.68 4.20 22.67
N GLY A 315 -5.40 3.09 22.54
CA GLY A 315 -4.97 1.86 21.89
C GLY A 315 -4.82 2.05 20.40
N ALA A 316 -5.59 2.96 19.78
CA ALA A 316 -5.35 3.46 18.43
C ALA A 316 -4.00 4.20 18.31
N ALA A 317 -3.39 4.67 19.41
CA ALA A 317 -2.03 5.22 19.39
C ALA A 317 -0.96 4.17 19.11
N GLY A 318 -1.22 2.89 19.36
CA GLY A 318 -0.35 1.78 18.94
C GLY A 318 -0.23 1.74 17.42
N PRO A 319 -1.34 1.54 16.68
CA PRO A 319 -1.38 1.69 15.22
C PRO A 319 -0.85 3.04 14.72
N LEU A 320 -1.08 4.16 15.41
CA LEU A 320 -0.51 5.46 15.02
C LEU A 320 1.01 5.53 15.24
N ARG A 321 1.56 4.84 16.24
CA ARG A 321 3.01 4.70 16.46
C ARG A 321 3.62 3.79 15.41
N THR A 322 2.98 2.65 15.16
CA THR A 322 3.35 1.73 14.09
C THR A 322 3.30 2.42 12.72
N LEU A 323 2.29 3.27 12.49
CA LEU A 323 2.18 4.12 11.32
C LEU A 323 3.24 5.23 11.34
N GLY A 324 3.58 5.81 12.50
CA GLY A 324 4.69 6.75 12.65
C GLY A 324 6.06 6.14 12.33
N ASP A 325 6.30 4.89 12.73
CA ASP A 325 7.49 4.11 12.38
C ASP A 325 7.49 3.75 10.87
N PHE A 326 6.31 3.57 10.26
CA PHE A 326 6.12 3.47 8.82
C PHE A 326 6.41 4.78 8.08
N LEU A 327 6.03 5.94 8.66
CA LEU A 327 6.11 7.27 8.04
C LEU A 327 7.46 7.96 8.22
N THR A 328 8.19 7.61 9.28
CA THR A 328 9.54 8.08 9.51
C THR A 328 10.50 7.23 8.68
N THR A 329 10.37 7.39 7.36
CA THR A 329 11.28 6.83 6.38
C THR A 329 12.71 7.16 6.79
N ARG A 330 13.61 6.21 6.50
CA ARG A 330 15.04 6.41 6.68
C ARG A 330 15.46 7.74 6.05
N ARG A 331 16.49 8.38 6.61
CA ARG A 331 17.18 9.43 5.86
C ARG A 331 17.66 8.83 4.55
N VAL A 332 17.32 9.52 3.46
CA VAL A 332 17.90 9.30 2.14
C VAL A 332 19.40 9.19 2.30
N ASN A 333 19.93 8.02 1.96
CA ASN A 333 21.37 7.87 1.83
C ASN A 333 21.73 8.00 0.35
N ASP A 334 22.06 9.24 -0.02
CA ASP A 334 22.48 9.65 -1.36
C ASP A 334 23.89 9.18 -1.73
N ASP A 335 24.64 8.54 -0.81
CA ASP A 335 25.93 7.98 -1.15
C ASP A 335 25.75 6.96 -2.29
N PRO A 336 26.51 7.07 -3.40
CA PRO A 336 26.42 6.09 -4.47
C PRO A 336 26.80 4.71 -3.93
N PRO A 337 26.19 3.62 -4.44
CA PRO A 337 26.59 2.28 -4.08
C PRO A 337 28.09 2.14 -4.29
N ARG A 338 28.79 1.60 -3.29
CA ARG A 338 30.21 1.32 -3.42
C ARG A 338 30.39 0.30 -4.53
N ALA A 339 30.84 0.75 -5.69
CA ALA A 339 31.12 -0.14 -6.81
C ALA A 339 32.14 -1.19 -6.34
N VAL A 340 31.73 -2.46 -6.34
CA VAL A 340 32.66 -3.55 -6.10
C VAL A 340 33.64 -3.53 -7.26
N ARG A 341 34.86 -3.06 -7.01
CA ARG A 341 35.94 -3.19 -7.98
C ARG A 341 36.31 -4.67 -8.05
N PRO A 342 36.05 -5.37 -9.16
CA PRO A 342 36.51 -6.73 -9.28
C PRO A 342 38.04 -6.74 -9.26
N LEU A 343 38.63 -7.84 -8.77
CA LEU A 343 40.08 -8.02 -8.74
C LEU A 343 40.66 -8.08 -10.16
N GLU A 344 39.87 -8.61 -11.09
CA GLU A 344 40.17 -8.73 -12.51
C GLU A 344 38.91 -8.35 -13.29
N ALA A 345 39.04 -7.44 -14.26
CA ALA A 345 37.97 -7.09 -15.20
C ALA A 345 38.46 -7.32 -16.63
N PRO A 346 37.61 -7.88 -17.52
CA PRO A 346 37.97 -7.95 -18.92
C PRO A 346 38.04 -6.55 -19.54
N ALA A 347 38.92 -6.37 -20.51
CA ALA A 347 38.89 -5.21 -21.37
C ALA A 347 37.69 -5.32 -22.33
N CYS A 348 36.64 -4.57 -22.05
CA CYS A 348 35.50 -4.42 -22.93
C CYS A 348 35.71 -3.23 -23.87
N THR A 349 35.42 -3.42 -25.16
CA THR A 349 35.39 -2.31 -26.13
C THR A 349 34.09 -1.54 -25.96
N GLU A 350 34.08 -0.24 -26.30
CA GLU A 350 32.82 0.51 -26.38
C GLU A 350 31.89 -0.13 -27.44
N PRO A 351 30.61 -0.40 -27.12
CA PRO A 351 29.68 -0.95 -28.08
C PRO A 351 29.40 0.02 -29.23
N GLN A 352 29.22 -0.54 -30.43
CA GLN A 352 28.88 0.20 -31.64
C GLN A 352 27.37 0.25 -31.92
N ASP A 353 26.62 -0.73 -31.40
CA ASP A 353 25.16 -0.71 -31.49
C ASP A 353 24.60 0.48 -30.69
N PRO A 354 23.71 1.32 -31.26
CA PRO A 354 23.17 2.49 -30.57
C PRO A 354 22.45 2.17 -29.25
N LEU A 355 21.69 1.07 -29.18
CA LEU A 355 20.96 0.69 -27.98
C LEU A 355 21.91 0.23 -26.87
N GLU A 356 22.90 -0.59 -27.22
CA GLU A 356 23.96 -0.98 -26.28
C GLU A 356 24.74 0.24 -25.79
N ARG A 357 25.10 1.17 -26.69
CA ARG A 357 25.82 2.40 -26.35
C ARG A 357 25.03 3.30 -25.41
N ALA A 358 23.71 3.41 -25.58
CA ALA A 358 22.85 4.19 -24.70
C ALA A 358 22.93 3.68 -23.25
N VAL A 359 22.81 2.37 -23.04
CA VAL A 359 22.89 1.74 -21.72
C VAL A 359 24.32 1.74 -21.18
N TRP A 360 25.31 1.49 -22.03
CA TRP A 360 26.74 1.52 -21.68
C TRP A 360 27.17 2.88 -21.12
N ARG A 361 26.76 3.99 -21.73
CA ARG A 361 27.08 5.35 -21.25
C ARG A 361 26.55 5.64 -19.84
N VAL A 362 25.43 5.02 -19.46
CA VAL A 362 24.85 5.16 -18.13
C VAL A 362 25.61 4.28 -17.14
N THR A 363 25.77 3.00 -17.46
CA THR A 363 26.36 1.99 -16.56
C THR A 363 27.87 2.13 -16.32
N THR A 364 28.58 2.81 -17.23
CA THR A 364 30.02 3.10 -17.11
C THR A 364 30.34 4.54 -16.68
N ARG A 365 29.31 5.34 -16.38
CA ARG A 365 29.47 6.71 -15.92
C ARG A 365 30.29 6.76 -14.62
N ASP A 366 30.96 7.88 -14.38
CA ASP A 366 31.71 8.17 -13.16
C ASP A 366 32.85 7.17 -12.90
N GLY A 367 33.40 6.60 -13.98
CA GLY A 367 34.54 5.67 -13.92
C GLY A 367 34.18 4.27 -13.41
N ARG A 368 32.89 3.88 -13.45
CA ARG A 368 32.46 2.51 -13.17
C ARG A 368 33.06 1.56 -14.22
N PRO A 369 33.59 0.38 -13.81
CA PRO A 369 34.20 -0.56 -14.73
C PRO A 369 33.19 -1.09 -15.74
N ASP A 370 33.60 -1.20 -17.00
CA ASP A 370 32.77 -1.87 -18.02
C ASP A 370 32.83 -3.38 -17.83
N LEU A 371 31.74 -3.94 -17.31
CA LEU A 371 31.54 -5.37 -17.13
C LEU A 371 30.49 -5.92 -18.09
N SER A 372 30.23 -5.24 -19.21
CA SER A 372 29.11 -5.55 -20.08
C SER A 372 29.40 -6.62 -21.13
N CYS A 373 30.66 -6.99 -21.37
CA CYS A 373 31.04 -7.93 -22.43
C CYS A 373 31.36 -9.35 -21.93
N ARG A 374 31.33 -10.32 -22.87
CA ARG A 374 31.80 -11.70 -22.69
C ARG A 374 30.97 -12.59 -21.75
N HIS A 375 29.65 -12.54 -21.90
CA HIS A 375 28.70 -13.33 -21.13
C HIS A 375 28.20 -14.56 -21.90
N THR A 376 27.85 -15.60 -21.15
CA THR A 376 26.89 -16.60 -21.60
C THR A 376 25.52 -16.27 -21.02
N VAL A 377 24.50 -16.23 -21.88
CA VAL A 377 23.11 -15.94 -21.50
C VAL A 377 22.30 -17.23 -21.65
N TYR A 378 21.70 -17.67 -20.55
CA TYR A 378 20.86 -18.87 -20.52
C TYR A 378 19.44 -18.57 -21.02
N PRO A 379 18.66 -19.59 -21.39
CA PRO A 379 17.25 -19.41 -21.70
C PRO A 379 16.46 -18.67 -20.63
N LEU A 380 15.40 -17.98 -21.06
CA LEU A 380 14.53 -17.26 -20.14
C LEU A 380 13.90 -18.26 -19.18
N LEU A 381 14.06 -18.00 -17.88
CA LEU A 381 13.36 -18.76 -16.85
C LEU A 381 11.95 -18.20 -16.75
N ARG A 382 10.96 -19.09 -16.84
CA ARG A 382 9.54 -18.74 -16.86
C ARG A 382 8.85 -19.32 -15.64
N ILE A 383 7.89 -18.57 -15.11
CA ILE A 383 7.05 -18.96 -13.98
C ILE A 383 5.61 -19.04 -14.46
N ALA A 384 4.86 -20.03 -13.95
CA ALA A 384 3.50 -20.36 -14.35
C ALA A 384 3.36 -20.50 -15.88
N GLU A 385 4.13 -21.42 -16.49
CA GLU A 385 4.07 -21.66 -17.94
C GLU A 385 2.65 -22.03 -18.36
N PRO A 386 1.99 -21.23 -19.22
CA PRO A 386 0.77 -21.69 -19.84
C PRO A 386 1.09 -22.68 -20.94
N SER A 387 0.17 -23.62 -21.14
CA SER A 387 0.14 -24.50 -22.30
C SER A 387 -0.16 -23.68 -23.57
N LEU A 388 0.86 -23.01 -24.12
CA LEU A 388 0.80 -22.38 -25.43
C LEU A 388 0.94 -23.46 -26.52
N PRO A 389 -0.10 -23.69 -27.36
CA PRO A 389 -0.01 -24.67 -28.43
C PRO A 389 1.07 -24.27 -29.44
N GLY A 390 2.03 -25.16 -29.70
CA GLY A 390 2.95 -25.03 -30.83
C GLY A 390 4.25 -24.24 -30.60
N LEU A 391 4.65 -23.97 -29.35
CA LEU A 391 6.03 -23.53 -29.07
C LEU A 391 6.98 -24.75 -29.10
N PRO A 392 7.97 -24.80 -30.01
CA PRO A 392 8.94 -25.88 -30.05
C PRO A 392 9.94 -25.71 -28.91
N GLY A 393 9.76 -26.52 -27.88
CA GLY A 393 10.71 -26.78 -26.82
C GLY A 393 10.15 -27.96 -26.05
N GLU A 394 10.80 -29.12 -26.13
CA GLU A 394 10.50 -30.18 -25.16
C GLU A 394 10.65 -29.54 -23.78
N PRO A 395 9.62 -29.64 -22.91
CA PRO A 395 9.88 -29.41 -21.52
C PRO A 395 10.99 -30.39 -21.14
N LEU A 396 12.00 -29.94 -20.40
CA LEU A 396 12.62 -30.85 -19.44
C LEU A 396 11.52 -31.17 -18.44
N GLU A 397 10.56 -32.02 -18.82
CA GLU A 397 9.44 -32.45 -17.99
C GLU A 397 10.09 -33.14 -16.79
N PRO A 398 10.11 -32.49 -15.60
CA PRO A 398 10.53 -33.21 -14.43
C PRO A 398 9.41 -34.20 -14.09
N PRO A 399 9.77 -35.36 -13.52
CA PRO A 399 8.86 -36.50 -13.37
C PRO A 399 7.68 -36.30 -12.40
N SER A 400 7.43 -35.07 -11.94
CA SER A 400 6.31 -34.71 -11.06
C SER A 400 5.77 -33.31 -11.41
N PRO A 401 4.45 -33.11 -11.53
CA PRO A 401 3.81 -31.80 -11.71
C PRO A 401 4.11 -30.79 -10.59
N ALA A 402 4.56 -31.25 -9.42
CA ALA A 402 5.02 -30.41 -8.31
C ALA A 402 6.51 -30.02 -8.41
N ALA A 403 7.26 -30.60 -9.35
CA ALA A 403 8.72 -30.43 -9.52
C ALA A 403 9.10 -29.64 -10.80
N ALA A 404 8.12 -29.10 -11.51
CA ALA A 404 8.28 -28.38 -12.79
C ALA A 404 8.15 -26.86 -12.65
N SER A 405 8.46 -26.31 -11.48
CA SER A 405 8.32 -24.87 -11.27
C SER A 405 9.61 -24.15 -11.66
N GLY A 406 9.52 -22.89 -12.13
CA GLY A 406 10.72 -22.07 -12.31
C GLY A 406 11.53 -21.91 -11.01
N PHE A 407 10.94 -22.13 -9.83
CA PHE A 407 11.65 -22.20 -8.55
C PHE A 407 12.61 -23.40 -8.45
N ASP A 408 12.29 -24.53 -9.07
CA ASP A 408 13.17 -25.69 -9.15
C ASP A 408 14.41 -25.40 -10.01
N HIS A 409 14.24 -24.60 -11.08
CA HIS A 409 15.37 -24.09 -11.85
C HIS A 409 16.28 -23.21 -11.00
N VAL A 410 15.73 -22.27 -10.22
CA VAL A 410 16.53 -21.44 -9.30
C VAL A 410 17.23 -22.29 -8.25
N ALA A 411 16.54 -23.27 -7.67
CA ALA A 411 17.14 -24.25 -6.76
C ALA A 411 18.31 -25.01 -7.42
N GLY A 412 18.17 -25.39 -8.69
CA GLY A 412 19.24 -25.96 -9.51
C GLY A 412 20.46 -25.04 -9.63
N LEU A 413 20.25 -23.74 -9.84
CA LEU A 413 21.34 -22.75 -9.89
C LEU A 413 22.09 -22.66 -8.57
N VAL A 414 21.37 -22.62 -7.44
CA VAL A 414 21.95 -22.58 -6.09
C VAL A 414 22.82 -23.81 -5.81
N LEU A 415 22.42 -24.98 -6.29
CA LEU A 415 23.20 -26.21 -6.15
C LEU A 415 24.53 -26.21 -6.90
N THR A 416 24.78 -25.23 -7.78
CA THR A 416 26.08 -25.05 -8.46
C THR A 416 27.11 -24.31 -7.64
N ALA A 417 26.72 -23.71 -6.51
CA ALA A 417 27.58 -22.89 -5.67
C ALA A 417 28.77 -23.68 -5.09
N ARG A 418 29.92 -23.02 -5.04
CA ARG A 418 31.17 -23.52 -4.46
C ARG A 418 31.73 -22.66 -3.34
N ARG A 419 31.27 -21.41 -3.23
CA ARG A 419 31.79 -20.41 -2.29
C ARG A 419 30.69 -19.54 -1.72
N GLU A 420 29.80 -19.05 -2.57
CA GLU A 420 28.82 -18.04 -2.16
C GLU A 420 27.47 -18.17 -2.86
N VAL A 421 26.40 -17.94 -2.10
CA VAL A 421 25.05 -17.70 -2.60
C VAL A 421 24.55 -16.38 -2.01
N LEU A 422 24.26 -15.42 -2.88
CA LEU A 422 23.64 -14.14 -2.51
C LEU A 422 22.24 -14.10 -3.11
N PHE A 423 21.23 -14.00 -2.27
CA PHE A 423 19.85 -14.09 -2.70
C PHE A 423 18.99 -12.98 -2.11
N THR A 424 18.24 -12.27 -2.94
CA THR A 424 17.24 -11.30 -2.50
C THR A 424 15.91 -11.52 -3.19
N THR A 425 14.84 -11.30 -2.44
CA THR A 425 13.45 -11.26 -2.92
C THR A 425 12.69 -10.26 -2.07
N MET A 426 11.59 -9.73 -2.58
CA MET A 426 10.72 -8.88 -1.78
C MET A 426 9.86 -9.72 -0.82
N SER A 427 9.13 -10.70 -1.37
CA SER A 427 8.20 -11.55 -0.63
C SER A 427 8.73 -12.99 -0.50
N TRP A 428 8.31 -13.65 0.59
CA TRP A 428 8.60 -15.04 0.93
C TRP A 428 7.39 -15.65 1.64
N ASP A 429 6.79 -16.69 1.05
CA ASP A 429 5.75 -17.48 1.70
C ASP A 429 6.37 -18.73 2.36
N GLU A 430 6.00 -19.01 3.62
CA GLU A 430 6.39 -20.24 4.32
C GLU A 430 5.46 -21.44 4.06
N GLY A 431 5.99 -22.63 4.34
CA GLY A 431 5.24 -23.88 4.37
C GLY A 431 5.85 -24.97 3.49
N PRO A 432 5.49 -26.24 3.71
CA PRO A 432 6.17 -27.40 3.10
C PRO A 432 6.14 -27.41 1.57
N ASP A 433 5.09 -26.84 0.98
CA ASP A 433 4.88 -26.76 -0.47
C ASP A 433 5.05 -25.32 -1.00
N SER A 434 5.71 -24.42 -0.25
CA SER A 434 5.94 -23.05 -0.69
C SER A 434 7.19 -22.92 -1.58
N PRO A 435 7.33 -21.85 -2.37
CA PRO A 435 8.57 -21.57 -3.09
C PRO A 435 9.76 -21.39 -2.12
N GLY A 436 9.49 -20.85 -0.94
CA GLY A 436 10.44 -20.70 0.14
C GLY A 436 11.04 -22.04 0.58
N ALA A 437 10.19 -23.04 0.82
CA ALA A 437 10.64 -24.39 1.13
C ALA A 437 11.46 -25.02 -0.01
N THR A 438 11.12 -24.77 -1.28
CA THR A 438 11.93 -25.24 -2.42
C THR A 438 13.36 -24.72 -2.37
N LEU A 439 13.55 -23.43 -2.06
CA LEU A 439 14.90 -22.87 -1.87
C LEU A 439 15.58 -23.41 -0.61
N ALA A 440 14.86 -23.53 0.51
CA ALA A 440 15.39 -24.07 1.75
C ALA A 440 15.87 -25.53 1.58
N HIS A 441 15.12 -26.37 0.87
CA HIS A 441 15.52 -27.73 0.51
C HIS A 441 16.76 -27.75 -0.41
N ALA A 442 16.87 -26.80 -1.35
CA ALA A 442 18.06 -26.65 -2.17
C ALA A 442 19.30 -26.34 -1.33
N LEU A 443 19.17 -25.43 -0.36
CA LEU A 443 20.24 -25.09 0.58
C LEU A 443 20.58 -26.25 1.53
N ALA A 444 19.60 -27.04 1.96
CA ALA A 444 19.84 -28.27 2.74
C ALA A 444 20.64 -29.31 1.95
N ARG A 445 20.30 -29.51 0.67
CA ARG A 445 21.07 -30.37 -0.24
C ARG A 445 22.48 -29.82 -0.49
N LEU A 446 22.64 -28.51 -0.62
CA LEU A 446 23.94 -27.86 -0.78
C LEU A 446 24.80 -28.07 0.48
N TYR A 447 24.24 -27.85 1.67
CA TYR A 447 24.90 -28.12 2.94
C TYR A 447 25.32 -29.59 3.08
N ALA A 448 24.46 -30.53 2.69
CA ALA A 448 24.80 -31.95 2.69
C ALA A 448 26.00 -32.27 1.76
N ARG A 449 26.12 -31.59 0.60
CA ARG A 449 27.29 -31.72 -0.29
C ARG A 449 28.56 -31.17 0.34
N VAL A 450 28.47 -30.02 1.00
CA VAL A 450 29.60 -29.42 1.73
C VAL A 450 30.09 -30.37 2.82
N LYS A 451 29.17 -30.92 3.62
CA LYS A 451 29.50 -31.89 4.66
C LYS A 451 30.11 -33.19 4.12
N ALA A 452 29.57 -33.71 3.02
CA ALA A 452 30.04 -34.97 2.43
C ALA A 452 31.42 -34.84 1.76
N ASN A 453 31.76 -33.66 1.24
CA ASN A 453 33.05 -33.43 0.59
C ASN A 453 33.58 -31.99 0.85
N PRO A 454 34.07 -31.69 2.06
CA PRO A 454 34.56 -30.35 2.39
C PRO A 454 35.73 -29.90 1.50
N ALA A 455 36.52 -30.84 0.98
CA ALA A 455 37.64 -30.54 0.09
C ALA A 455 37.21 -29.91 -1.25
N ALA A 456 35.96 -30.11 -1.69
CA ALA A 456 35.39 -29.42 -2.84
C ALA A 456 34.98 -27.97 -2.56
N TYR A 457 35.07 -27.53 -1.30
CA TYR A 457 34.69 -26.21 -0.79
C TYR A 457 35.82 -25.65 0.09
N PRO A 458 37.03 -25.45 -0.45
CA PRO A 458 38.22 -25.13 0.35
C PRO A 458 38.11 -23.82 1.13
N ASP A 459 37.29 -22.88 0.66
CA ASP A 459 37.02 -21.59 1.30
C ASP A 459 35.77 -21.65 2.23
N GLY A 460 35.15 -22.82 2.38
CA GLY A 460 33.81 -22.97 2.93
C GLY A 460 32.72 -22.51 1.96
N LEU A 461 31.49 -22.40 2.47
CA LEU A 461 30.35 -21.88 1.73
C LEU A 461 29.54 -20.89 2.58
N SER A 462 29.37 -19.68 2.06
CA SER A 462 28.59 -18.60 2.67
C SER A 462 27.29 -18.37 1.91
N VAL A 463 26.17 -18.29 2.62
CA VAL A 463 24.85 -17.97 2.06
C VAL A 463 24.35 -16.70 2.74
N ARG A 464 23.96 -15.70 1.96
CA ARG A 464 23.32 -14.48 2.47
C ARG A 464 21.98 -14.28 1.77
N LEU A 465 20.92 -14.19 2.56
CA LEU A 465 19.57 -13.91 2.08
C LEU A 465 19.16 -12.53 2.59
N THR A 466 18.65 -11.65 1.73
CA THR A 466 18.03 -10.40 2.17
C THR A 466 16.60 -10.31 1.68
N LEU A 467 15.67 -9.99 2.59
CA LEU A 467 14.24 -9.92 2.33
C LEU A 467 13.80 -8.46 2.25
N GLY A 468 12.76 -8.22 1.45
CA GLY A 468 12.32 -6.88 1.09
C GLY A 468 11.85 -6.01 2.25
N ASN A 469 11.33 -6.62 3.32
CA ASN A 469 10.55 -5.96 4.38
C ASN A 469 9.25 -5.33 3.82
N TYR A 470 8.53 -6.08 3.00
CA TYR A 470 7.29 -5.63 2.37
C TYR A 470 6.16 -5.52 3.41
N PRO A 471 5.23 -4.55 3.26
CA PRO A 471 4.08 -4.41 4.15
C PRO A 471 2.99 -5.47 3.91
N VAL A 472 2.78 -6.34 4.88
CA VAL A 472 1.59 -7.21 4.93
C VAL A 472 0.44 -6.45 5.59
N VAL A 473 -0.23 -5.61 4.78
CA VAL A 473 -1.26 -4.66 5.24
C VAL A 473 -2.41 -5.35 5.98
N SER A 474 -2.77 -6.58 5.60
CA SER A 474 -3.88 -7.34 6.19
C SER A 474 -3.69 -7.64 7.69
N ILE A 475 -2.44 -7.77 8.13
CA ILE A 475 -2.09 -8.07 9.53
C ILE A 475 -1.25 -6.95 10.18
N LEU A 476 -0.99 -5.86 9.44
CA LEU A 476 -0.14 -4.76 9.89
C LEU A 476 1.22 -5.25 10.39
N ALA A 477 1.82 -6.18 9.65
CA ALA A 477 3.16 -6.72 9.92
C ALA A 477 4.14 -6.29 8.80
N TRP A 478 5.41 -6.15 9.18
CA TRP A 478 6.51 -5.83 8.27
C TRP A 478 7.70 -6.69 8.61
N GLY A 479 8.35 -7.24 7.59
CA GLY A 479 9.50 -8.11 7.78
C GLY A 479 9.12 -9.45 8.38
N ALA A 480 7.88 -9.91 8.16
CA ALA A 480 7.49 -11.28 8.49
C ALA A 480 8.29 -12.28 7.62
N GLU A 481 8.62 -11.88 6.40
CA GLU A 481 9.26 -12.69 5.38
C GLU A 481 10.65 -13.21 5.80
N VAL A 482 11.41 -12.42 6.57
CA VAL A 482 12.73 -12.88 7.08
C VAL A 482 12.57 -14.00 8.12
N TRP A 483 11.45 -13.99 8.83
CA TRP A 483 11.13 -14.93 9.87
C TRP A 483 10.58 -16.23 9.27
N ASP A 484 9.75 -16.10 8.24
CA ASP A 484 9.24 -17.20 7.42
C ASP A 484 10.41 -17.92 6.70
N ALA A 485 11.35 -17.16 6.12
CA ALA A 485 12.57 -17.72 5.56
C ALA A 485 13.44 -18.44 6.60
N LEU A 486 13.56 -17.89 7.82
CA LEU A 486 14.24 -18.58 8.91
C LEU A 486 13.51 -19.87 9.27
N HIS A 487 12.18 -19.87 9.38
CA HIS A 487 11.38 -21.06 9.66
C HIS A 487 11.65 -22.16 8.63
N ASP A 488 11.52 -21.87 7.34
CA ASP A 488 11.73 -22.85 6.27
C ASP A 488 13.16 -23.42 6.25
N LEU A 489 14.18 -22.57 6.44
CA LEU A 489 15.57 -23.03 6.55
C LEU A 489 15.76 -24.01 7.71
N ARG A 490 15.15 -23.73 8.88
CA ARG A 490 15.24 -24.60 10.05
C ARG A 490 14.44 -25.88 9.87
N ALA A 491 13.26 -25.80 9.27
CA ALA A 491 12.43 -26.96 8.93
C ALA A 491 13.14 -27.89 7.94
N ALA A 492 13.86 -27.33 6.95
CA ALA A 492 14.68 -28.08 6.00
C ALA A 492 16.00 -28.62 6.58
N GLY A 493 16.32 -28.32 7.85
CA GLY A 493 17.54 -28.79 8.51
C GLY A 493 18.80 -28.01 8.16
N VAL A 494 18.69 -26.78 7.66
CA VAL A 494 19.84 -25.92 7.32
C VAL A 494 20.37 -25.22 8.57
N PRO A 495 21.60 -25.51 9.05
CA PRO A 495 22.21 -24.76 10.15
C PRO A 495 22.57 -23.34 9.71
N LEU A 496 22.42 -22.37 10.63
CA LEU A 496 22.90 -20.99 10.38
C LEU A 496 24.43 -20.90 10.41
N SER A 497 25.09 -21.80 11.13
CA SER A 497 26.54 -21.89 11.20
C SER A 497 26.95 -23.34 11.45
N ASP A 498 27.93 -23.81 10.69
CA ASP A 498 28.67 -25.05 10.99
C ASP A 498 30.15 -24.81 10.66
N PRO A 499 30.94 -24.28 11.61
CA PRO A 499 32.34 -23.95 11.40
C PRO A 499 33.20 -25.17 11.04
N ALA A 500 32.83 -26.38 11.47
CA ALA A 500 33.59 -27.60 11.19
C ALA A 500 33.62 -27.93 9.68
N HIS A 501 32.62 -27.48 8.94
CA HIS A 501 32.50 -27.66 7.49
C HIS A 501 32.58 -26.33 6.71
N GLY A 502 32.99 -25.24 7.37
CA GLY A 502 33.09 -23.92 6.73
C GLY A 502 31.74 -23.37 6.23
N TRP A 503 30.62 -23.75 6.85
CA TRP A 503 29.28 -23.36 6.41
C TRP A 503 28.74 -22.16 7.21
N ARG A 504 28.17 -21.17 6.52
CA ARG A 504 27.55 -19.99 7.14
C ARG A 504 26.31 -19.55 6.36
N VAL A 505 25.20 -19.30 7.06
CA VAL A 505 23.97 -18.70 6.51
C VAL A 505 23.63 -17.46 7.33
N GLN A 506 23.37 -16.34 6.65
CA GLN A 506 22.91 -15.11 7.28
C GLN A 506 21.64 -14.61 6.60
N LEU A 507 20.69 -14.14 7.39
CA LEU A 507 19.46 -13.52 6.91
C LEU A 507 19.45 -12.04 7.26
N GLY A 508 19.03 -11.21 6.32
CA GLY A 508 18.86 -9.78 6.47
C GLY A 508 17.42 -9.39 6.15
N ASN A 509 16.86 -8.48 6.94
CA ASN A 509 15.60 -7.82 6.63
C ASN A 509 15.90 -6.37 6.25
N TYR A 510 15.55 -5.96 5.03
CA TYR A 510 15.83 -4.60 4.56
C TYR A 510 15.27 -3.57 5.54
N ALA A 511 16.10 -2.64 6.01
CA ALA A 511 15.67 -1.70 7.03
C ALA A 511 15.00 -0.51 6.35
N GLY A 512 13.72 -0.68 6.06
CA GLY A 512 12.86 0.30 5.42
C GLY A 512 11.58 -0.37 4.96
N THR A 513 10.44 0.18 5.32
CA THR A 513 9.12 -0.30 4.85
C THR A 513 8.69 0.45 3.59
N PHE A 514 9.02 1.75 3.54
CA PHE A 514 8.90 2.61 2.37
C PHE A 514 10.14 3.54 2.36
N PRO A 515 11.09 3.37 1.44
CA PRO A 515 11.12 2.35 0.41
C PRO A 515 11.54 0.99 1.01
N HIS A 516 10.92 -0.09 0.57
CA HIS A 516 11.38 -1.45 0.82
C HIS A 516 12.24 -1.94 -0.36
N SER A 517 12.95 -3.06 -0.21
CA SER A 517 13.68 -3.64 -1.34
C SER A 517 12.73 -4.47 -2.20
N HIS A 518 12.60 -4.10 -3.46
CA HIS A 518 11.82 -4.82 -4.47
C HIS A 518 12.72 -5.66 -5.41
N ALA A 519 14.04 -5.53 -5.28
CA ALA A 519 15.03 -6.29 -6.02
C ALA A 519 14.92 -7.81 -5.77
N LYS A 520 14.89 -8.55 -6.88
CA LYS A 520 14.85 -10.02 -6.93
C LYS A 520 16.06 -10.50 -7.73
N LEU A 521 17.05 -11.00 -7.02
CA LEU A 521 18.39 -11.19 -7.54
C LEU A 521 19.02 -12.43 -6.89
N LEU A 522 19.67 -13.26 -7.70
CA LEU A 522 20.54 -14.35 -7.25
C LEU A 522 21.94 -14.14 -7.83
N VAL A 523 22.95 -14.24 -6.98
CA VAL A 523 24.35 -14.35 -7.39
C VAL A 523 24.93 -15.64 -6.83
N VAL A 524 25.61 -16.41 -7.67
CA VAL A 524 26.34 -17.62 -7.26
C VAL A 524 27.81 -17.46 -7.62
N ASP A 525 28.67 -17.59 -6.60
CA ASP A 525 30.13 -17.50 -6.66
C ASP A 525 30.68 -16.22 -7.34
N GLY A 526 29.89 -15.15 -7.40
CA GLY A 526 30.23 -13.93 -8.14
C GLY A 526 30.35 -14.11 -9.65
N GLN A 527 29.84 -15.21 -10.21
CA GLN A 527 29.99 -15.55 -11.64
C GLN A 527 28.66 -15.77 -12.34
N LEU A 528 27.68 -16.33 -11.65
CA LEU A 528 26.33 -16.48 -12.16
C LEU A 528 25.45 -15.42 -11.52
N LEU A 529 24.57 -14.84 -12.32
CA LEU A 529 23.69 -13.76 -11.95
C LEU A 529 22.30 -13.99 -12.55
N MET A 530 21.26 -13.81 -11.75
CA MET A 530 19.88 -13.80 -12.18
C MET A 530 19.21 -12.50 -11.74
N ALA A 531 18.44 -11.89 -12.63
CA ALA A 531 17.45 -10.87 -12.29
C ALA A 531 16.06 -11.40 -12.64
N ALA A 532 15.09 -11.23 -11.73
CA ALA A 532 13.76 -11.81 -11.84
C ALA A 532 12.66 -10.78 -11.59
N GLY A 533 11.48 -11.00 -12.17
CA GLY A 533 10.27 -10.25 -11.82
C GLY A 533 9.47 -10.87 -10.67
N PHE A 534 9.64 -12.18 -10.43
CA PHE A 534 8.85 -12.95 -9.47
C PHE A 534 9.41 -12.95 -8.05
N ASN A 535 8.50 -13.06 -7.08
CA ASN A 535 8.81 -13.29 -5.68
C ASN A 535 8.81 -14.79 -5.35
N TYR A 536 9.14 -15.11 -4.10
CA TYR A 536 8.99 -16.45 -3.54
C TYR A 536 7.65 -16.59 -2.82
N ASP A 537 6.56 -16.25 -3.52
CA ASP A 537 5.18 -16.38 -3.04
C ASP A 537 4.40 -17.45 -3.84
N ASP A 538 3.40 -18.05 -3.21
CA ASP A 538 2.65 -19.16 -3.77
C ASP A 538 1.86 -18.76 -5.02
N GLN A 539 1.58 -17.48 -5.23
CA GLN A 539 0.75 -17.00 -6.35
C GLN A 539 1.34 -17.37 -7.70
N HIS A 540 2.66 -17.46 -7.76
CA HIS A 540 3.44 -17.88 -8.91
C HIS A 540 3.31 -19.37 -9.27
N TYR A 541 2.76 -20.19 -8.38
CA TYR A 541 2.44 -21.58 -8.72
C TYR A 541 1.20 -21.68 -9.62
N PRO A 542 1.09 -22.74 -10.45
CA PRO A 542 -0.14 -23.00 -11.19
C PRO A 542 -1.30 -23.27 -10.22
N THR A 543 -2.53 -23.04 -10.69
CA THR A 543 -3.75 -23.27 -9.90
C THR A 543 -3.95 -24.73 -9.46
N SER A 544 -3.26 -25.67 -10.12
CA SER A 544 -3.25 -27.10 -9.79
C SER A 544 -2.18 -27.50 -8.76
N HIS A 545 -1.37 -26.56 -8.26
CA HIS A 545 -0.28 -26.87 -7.34
C HIS A 545 -0.79 -27.43 -5.99
N PRO A 546 -0.12 -28.43 -5.38
CA PRO A 546 -0.57 -29.07 -4.14
C PRO A 546 -0.83 -28.11 -2.97
N SER A 547 -0.14 -26.97 -2.92
CA SER A 547 -0.39 -25.90 -1.94
C SER A 547 -1.85 -25.41 -1.90
N GLY A 548 -2.59 -25.52 -3.02
CA GLY A 548 -3.92 -24.91 -3.18
C GLY A 548 -3.92 -23.37 -3.20
N ARG A 549 -2.75 -22.73 -3.22
CA ARG A 549 -2.57 -21.26 -3.14
C ARG A 549 -2.10 -20.62 -4.45
N GLY A 550 -1.73 -21.42 -5.45
CA GLY A 550 -1.32 -20.95 -6.77
C GLY A 550 -2.45 -20.28 -7.56
N ILE A 551 -2.12 -19.19 -8.25
CA ILE A 551 -3.04 -18.50 -9.16
C ILE A 551 -2.52 -18.44 -10.61
N GLY A 552 -1.34 -19.00 -10.87
CA GLY A 552 -0.69 -18.95 -12.17
C GLY A 552 -0.15 -17.56 -12.50
N LEU A 553 0.44 -16.87 -11.52
CA LEU A 553 0.98 -15.52 -11.71
C LEU A 553 2.22 -15.55 -12.62
N TYR A 554 2.03 -15.15 -13.88
CA TYR A 554 3.03 -15.26 -14.93
C TYR A 554 4.18 -14.26 -14.77
N ASP A 555 5.41 -14.76 -14.87
CA ASP A 555 6.61 -13.94 -14.70
C ASP A 555 7.85 -14.55 -15.39
N LEU A 556 8.94 -13.78 -15.43
CA LEU A 556 10.18 -14.08 -16.14
C LEU A 556 11.43 -13.75 -15.32
N ALA A 557 12.53 -14.44 -15.62
CA ALA A 557 13.87 -14.07 -15.19
C ALA A 557 14.90 -14.27 -16.30
N LEU A 558 15.96 -13.47 -16.23
CA LEU A 558 17.14 -13.61 -17.08
C LEU A 558 18.30 -14.11 -16.25
N VAL A 559 18.94 -15.20 -16.71
CA VAL A 559 20.09 -15.83 -16.06
C VAL A 559 21.31 -15.67 -16.96
N VAL A 560 22.41 -15.20 -16.38
CA VAL A 560 23.66 -14.95 -17.08
C VAL A 560 24.83 -15.49 -16.28
N ARG A 561 25.88 -15.91 -16.98
CA ARG A 561 27.18 -16.20 -16.36
C ARG A 561 28.24 -15.33 -17.04
N GLY A 562 29.03 -14.61 -16.25
CA GLY A 562 30.08 -13.73 -16.74
C GLY A 562 30.31 -12.49 -15.87
N PRO A 563 31.06 -11.50 -16.39
CA PRO A 563 31.53 -10.32 -15.64
C PRO A 563 30.45 -9.52 -14.92
N ALA A 564 29.25 -9.37 -15.51
CA ALA A 564 28.13 -8.62 -14.92
C ALA A 564 27.69 -9.15 -13.55
N ALA A 565 28.01 -10.41 -13.21
CA ALA A 565 27.73 -10.94 -11.88
C ALA A 565 28.40 -10.15 -10.74
N GLN A 566 29.51 -9.47 -11.01
CA GLN A 566 30.16 -8.58 -10.04
C GLN A 566 29.35 -7.31 -9.75
N ASN A 567 28.59 -6.80 -10.72
CA ASN A 567 27.63 -5.73 -10.48
C ASN A 567 26.47 -6.23 -9.60
N GLY A 568 26.05 -7.49 -9.80
CA GLY A 568 25.09 -8.16 -8.91
C GLY A 568 25.60 -8.29 -7.48
N VAL A 569 26.87 -8.66 -7.28
CA VAL A 569 27.51 -8.64 -5.94
C VAL A 569 27.43 -7.23 -5.35
N GLY A 570 27.79 -6.19 -6.11
CA GLY A 570 27.72 -4.81 -5.65
C GLY A 570 26.32 -4.34 -5.26
N ALA A 571 25.30 -4.67 -6.06
CA ALA A 571 23.91 -4.38 -5.75
C ALA A 571 23.45 -5.12 -4.49
N PHE A 572 23.78 -6.41 -4.36
CA PHE A 572 23.46 -7.19 -3.16
C PHE A 572 24.13 -6.61 -1.90
N GLU A 573 25.39 -6.22 -1.98
CA GLU A 573 26.13 -5.61 -0.86
C GLU A 573 25.52 -4.28 -0.42
N ASP A 574 25.06 -3.45 -1.36
CA ASP A 574 24.35 -2.22 -1.03
C ASP A 574 23.04 -2.53 -0.28
N LEU A 575 22.26 -3.51 -0.76
CA LEU A 575 21.06 -3.98 -0.06
C LEU A 575 21.39 -4.55 1.33
N TRP A 576 22.43 -5.37 1.44
CA TRP A 576 22.86 -6.03 2.67
C TRP A 576 23.25 -5.03 3.75
N THR A 577 24.03 -4.00 3.40
CA THR A 577 24.40 -2.93 4.34
C THR A 577 23.23 -2.07 4.77
N ARG A 578 22.10 -2.17 4.06
CA ARG A 578 20.82 -1.54 4.40
C ARG A 578 19.88 -2.49 5.13
N SER A 579 20.23 -3.75 5.33
CA SER A 579 19.39 -4.76 6.01
C SER A 579 19.82 -4.98 7.46
N LYS A 580 18.86 -5.12 8.38
CA LYS A 580 19.14 -5.60 9.74
C LYS A 580 19.33 -7.11 9.70
N VAL A 581 20.44 -7.59 10.24
CA VAL A 581 20.79 -9.02 10.22
C VAL A 581 20.07 -9.74 11.35
N VAL A 582 19.56 -10.94 11.09
CA VAL A 582 18.99 -11.82 12.12
C VAL A 582 20.11 -12.30 13.04
N GLU A 583 19.97 -12.04 14.33
CA GLU A 583 20.88 -12.48 15.39
C GLU A 583 20.15 -13.47 16.32
N CYS A 584 20.68 -14.67 16.43
CA CYS A 584 20.18 -15.71 17.33
C CYS A 584 21.26 -16.07 18.36
N PRO A 585 21.00 -15.94 19.67
CA PRO A 585 21.97 -16.27 20.72
C PRO A 585 22.25 -17.77 20.79
N GLU A 586 21.24 -18.58 20.48
CA GLU A 586 21.32 -20.02 20.37
C GLU A 586 20.79 -20.46 19.00
N THR A 587 21.12 -21.69 18.60
CA THR A 587 20.60 -22.25 17.35
C THR A 587 19.08 -22.41 17.46
N PRO A 588 18.27 -21.75 16.62
CA PRO A 588 16.82 -21.83 16.73
C PRO A 588 16.32 -23.25 16.46
N GLN A 589 15.33 -23.68 17.25
CA GLN A 589 14.68 -24.98 17.10
C GLN A 589 13.70 -24.93 15.91
N ALA A 590 13.56 -26.04 15.17
CA ALA A 590 12.70 -26.10 13.99
C ALA A 590 11.23 -25.72 14.28
N GLY A 591 10.67 -26.18 15.41
CA GLY A 591 9.29 -25.86 15.79
C GLY A 591 9.08 -24.48 16.44
N ARG A 592 10.16 -23.71 16.69
CA ARG A 592 10.12 -22.37 17.30
C ARG A 592 11.26 -21.48 16.76
N PRO A 593 11.30 -21.20 15.45
CA PRO A 593 12.46 -20.57 14.82
C PRO A 593 12.70 -19.13 15.30
N HIS A 594 11.67 -18.43 15.78
CA HIS A 594 11.82 -17.08 16.34
C HIS A 594 12.26 -17.08 17.81
N GLY A 595 12.26 -18.25 18.47
CA GLY A 595 12.57 -18.38 19.89
C GLY A 595 13.99 -17.93 20.20
N GLY A 596 14.13 -16.67 20.65
CA GLY A 596 15.41 -16.07 21.03
C GLY A 596 16.10 -15.26 19.93
N CYS A 597 15.63 -15.30 18.69
CA CYS A 597 16.21 -14.49 17.61
C CYS A 597 15.65 -13.05 17.61
N ARG A 598 16.45 -12.10 17.12
CA ARG A 598 16.05 -10.69 16.93
C ARG A 598 16.68 -10.09 15.69
N LEU A 599 16.10 -8.99 15.17
CA LEU A 599 16.78 -8.15 14.18
C LEU A 599 17.86 -7.32 14.88
N GLY A 600 19.09 -7.47 14.41
CA GLY A 600 20.29 -6.90 14.96
C GLY A 600 20.77 -5.62 14.27
N ALA A 601 22.09 -5.47 14.23
CA ALA A 601 22.73 -4.37 13.52
C ALA A 601 22.55 -4.48 12.00
N LEU A 602 22.88 -3.41 11.29
CA LEU A 602 22.93 -3.44 9.83
C LEU A 602 24.03 -4.39 9.36
N GLY A 603 23.80 -5.00 8.20
CA GLY A 603 24.79 -5.82 7.52
C GLY A 603 26.09 -5.04 7.33
N GLN A 604 27.21 -5.74 7.44
CA GLN A 604 28.51 -5.18 7.13
C GLN A 604 28.93 -5.62 5.73
N HIS A 605 29.60 -4.73 5.01
CA HIS A 605 30.17 -5.04 3.71
C HIS A 605 31.37 -5.97 3.89
N ASP A 606 31.23 -7.21 3.46
CA ASP A 606 32.27 -8.25 3.59
C ASP A 606 32.21 -9.22 2.39
N PRO A 607 32.49 -8.74 1.17
CA PRO A 607 32.45 -9.60 -0.01
C PRO A 607 33.62 -10.59 0.02
N LEU A 608 33.32 -11.88 -0.22
CA LEU A 608 34.34 -12.92 -0.27
C LEU A 608 35.37 -12.63 -1.38
N PRO A 609 36.68 -12.47 -1.07
CA PRO A 609 37.69 -12.12 -2.08
C PRO A 609 37.73 -13.09 -3.26
N ALA A 610 37.52 -14.38 -3.01
CA ALA A 610 37.51 -15.42 -4.02
C ALA A 610 36.31 -15.32 -4.99
N ALA A 611 35.23 -14.63 -4.60
CA ALA A 611 34.06 -14.34 -5.43
C ALA A 611 34.19 -13.00 -6.19
N ARG A 612 35.32 -12.28 -6.09
CA ARG A 612 35.52 -10.95 -6.70
C ARG A 612 36.19 -10.95 -8.08
N ARG A 613 36.17 -12.07 -8.81
CA ARG A 613 36.79 -12.18 -10.15
C ARG A 613 35.73 -12.08 -11.25
N ALA A 614 35.88 -11.11 -12.16
CA ALA A 614 34.98 -10.96 -13.31
C ALA A 614 35.47 -11.87 -14.46
N LEU A 615 35.11 -13.15 -14.41
CA LEU A 615 35.58 -14.13 -15.41
C LEU A 615 34.76 -14.03 -16.71
N PRO A 616 35.41 -13.92 -17.89
CA PRO A 616 34.75 -14.07 -19.19
C PRO A 616 34.19 -15.48 -19.39
N GLN A 617 32.97 -15.61 -19.92
CA GLN A 617 32.25 -16.88 -20.00
C GLN A 617 31.53 -17.11 -21.33
N GLY A 618 31.46 -16.12 -22.22
CA GLY A 618 30.83 -16.25 -23.53
C GLY A 618 31.08 -15.04 -24.43
N GLY A 619 30.21 -14.82 -25.41
CA GLY A 619 30.34 -13.75 -26.42
C GLY A 619 29.31 -12.62 -26.30
N SER A 620 28.26 -12.78 -25.51
CA SER A 620 27.12 -11.87 -25.46
C SER A 620 27.39 -10.65 -24.56
N ARG A 621 26.64 -9.57 -24.79
CA ARG A 621 26.65 -8.40 -23.91
C ARG A 621 25.47 -8.39 -22.96
N VAL A 622 25.74 -8.02 -21.70
CA VAL A 622 24.76 -7.93 -20.63
C VAL A 622 25.08 -6.72 -19.76
N PHE A 623 24.10 -5.88 -19.49
CA PHE A 623 24.21 -4.72 -18.61
C PHE A 623 23.41 -4.99 -17.33
N SER A 624 24.01 -4.68 -16.19
CA SER A 624 23.34 -4.69 -14.89
C SER A 624 22.75 -3.31 -14.65
N LEU A 625 21.45 -3.27 -14.33
CA LEU A 625 20.71 -2.04 -14.09
C LEU A 625 20.23 -2.04 -12.64
N TYR A 626 20.89 -1.28 -11.78
CA TYR A 626 20.51 -1.19 -10.37
C TYR A 626 19.92 0.17 -10.07
N ARG A 627 18.87 0.20 -9.23
CA ARG A 627 18.36 1.46 -8.70
C ARG A 627 17.93 1.31 -7.25
N ARG A 628 17.95 2.43 -6.54
CA ARG A 628 17.35 2.61 -5.22
C ARG A 628 17.13 4.10 -4.97
N GLU A 629 16.55 4.44 -3.83
CA GLU A 629 16.63 5.79 -3.27
C GLU A 629 18.09 6.33 -3.35
N GLY A 630 18.27 7.52 -3.94
CA GLY A 630 19.56 8.18 -4.13
C GLY A 630 20.43 7.64 -5.28
N PHE A 631 20.04 6.56 -5.95
CA PHE A 631 20.80 5.99 -7.08
C PHE A 631 19.88 5.49 -8.19
N THR A 632 19.86 6.18 -9.33
CA THR A 632 18.85 5.98 -10.40
C THR A 632 19.44 5.53 -11.73
N GLU A 633 20.47 4.69 -11.68
CA GLU A 633 21.14 4.15 -12.87
C GLU A 633 20.16 3.36 -13.77
N ALA A 634 19.32 2.48 -13.20
CA ALA A 634 18.32 1.75 -13.99
C ALA A 634 17.29 2.68 -14.65
N ASP A 635 16.75 3.66 -13.93
CA ASP A 635 15.81 4.66 -14.44
C ASP A 635 16.39 5.36 -15.68
N GLN A 636 17.64 5.83 -15.57
CA GLN A 636 18.34 6.54 -16.63
C GLN A 636 18.65 5.62 -17.81
N ALA A 637 19.06 4.37 -17.56
CA ALA A 637 19.37 3.40 -18.61
C ALA A 637 18.12 3.01 -19.41
N VAL A 638 17.00 2.74 -18.74
CA VAL A 638 15.73 2.40 -19.42
C VAL A 638 15.17 3.61 -20.17
N ALA A 639 15.23 4.82 -19.60
CA ALA A 639 14.85 6.03 -20.32
C ALA A 639 15.72 6.26 -21.57
N ALA A 640 17.05 6.15 -21.44
CA ALA A 640 17.98 6.28 -22.56
C ALA A 640 17.76 5.23 -23.66
N LEU A 641 17.38 4.00 -23.26
CA LEU A 641 17.05 2.93 -24.19
C LEU A 641 15.78 3.27 -25.01
N LEU A 642 14.72 3.73 -24.34
CA LEU A 642 13.48 4.18 -24.98
C LEU A 642 13.73 5.41 -25.89
N ASP A 643 14.57 6.35 -25.45
CA ASP A 643 14.98 7.52 -26.26
C ASP A 643 15.80 7.14 -27.50
N THR A 644 16.43 5.97 -27.49
CA THR A 644 17.22 5.47 -28.63
C THR A 644 16.41 4.58 -29.57
N ALA A 645 15.22 4.12 -29.16
CA ALA A 645 14.36 3.27 -29.98
C ALA A 645 14.06 3.88 -31.35
N GLN A 646 14.09 3.04 -32.40
CA GLN A 646 13.93 3.46 -33.80
C GLN A 646 12.74 2.78 -34.50
N GLN A 647 12.30 1.61 -34.04
CA GLN A 647 11.32 0.80 -34.76
C GLN A 647 10.15 0.38 -33.87
N GLU A 648 10.44 -0.33 -32.78
CA GLU A 648 9.41 -0.99 -31.98
C GLU A 648 9.79 -1.09 -30.52
N VAL A 649 8.84 -0.86 -29.62
CA VAL A 649 8.96 -1.15 -28.19
C VAL A 649 7.83 -2.11 -27.81
N MET A 650 8.20 -3.28 -27.29
CA MET A 650 7.25 -4.24 -26.71
C MET A 650 7.39 -4.20 -25.18
N LEU A 651 6.27 -3.97 -24.50
CA LEU A 651 6.18 -3.88 -23.04
C LEU A 651 5.28 -5.00 -22.54
N LEU A 652 5.78 -5.78 -21.59
CA LEU A 652 5.01 -6.74 -20.79
C LEU A 652 5.24 -6.38 -19.32
N HIS A 653 4.31 -5.61 -18.75
CA HIS A 653 4.46 -5.03 -17.41
C HIS A 653 3.18 -5.23 -16.60
N ILE A 654 3.29 -5.65 -15.34
CA ILE A 654 2.11 -5.67 -14.45
C ILE A 654 1.57 -4.26 -14.21
N ASP A 655 2.48 -3.31 -13.95
CA ASP A 655 2.15 -1.95 -13.60
C ASP A 655 2.75 -0.96 -14.61
N PHE A 656 1.91 -0.04 -15.03
CA PHE A 656 2.15 1.01 -16.00
C PHE A 656 1.43 2.27 -15.50
N SER A 657 2.07 3.08 -14.67
CA SER A 657 1.36 4.14 -13.93
C SER A 657 2.01 5.53 -14.05
N MET A 658 1.33 6.53 -13.49
CA MET A 658 1.86 7.88 -13.33
C MET A 658 2.32 8.10 -11.89
N ASN A 659 2.85 9.29 -11.57
CA ASN A 659 3.16 9.67 -10.20
C ASN A 659 1.93 9.49 -9.28
N VAL A 660 2.17 9.18 -8.00
CA VAL A 660 1.15 8.94 -6.98
C VAL A 660 0.11 10.06 -6.88
N GLY A 661 0.50 11.32 -7.14
CA GLY A 661 -0.43 12.46 -7.18
C GLY A 661 -1.55 12.29 -8.19
N CYS A 662 -1.23 11.78 -9.39
CA CYS A 662 -2.21 11.49 -10.43
C CYS A 662 -3.08 10.26 -10.07
N ILE A 663 -2.50 9.25 -9.44
CA ILE A 663 -3.27 8.06 -9.01
C ILE A 663 -4.27 8.43 -7.92
N ILE A 664 -3.91 9.29 -6.97
CA ILE A 664 -4.88 9.77 -5.96
C ILE A 664 -6.03 10.55 -6.63
N ALA A 665 -5.80 11.13 -7.81
CA ALA A 665 -6.83 11.74 -8.64
C ALA A 665 -7.66 10.75 -9.47
N LEU A 666 -7.78 9.48 -9.05
CA LEU A 666 -8.61 8.40 -9.64
C LEU A 666 -9.98 8.87 -10.19
N LEU A 667 -10.64 9.79 -9.51
CA LEU A 667 -11.97 10.29 -9.87
C LEU A 667 -11.95 11.43 -10.92
N ASN A 668 -10.78 11.99 -11.21
CA ASN A 668 -10.60 13.04 -12.21
C ASN A 668 -9.19 13.00 -12.83
N PRO A 669 -8.95 12.12 -13.82
CA PRO A 669 -7.67 12.05 -14.56
C PRO A 669 -7.36 13.29 -15.40
N GLY A 670 -8.32 14.22 -15.53
CA GLY A 670 -8.06 15.56 -16.04
C GLY A 670 -7.12 16.37 -15.15
N LEU A 671 -6.95 15.97 -13.88
CA LEU A 671 -6.00 16.57 -12.94
C LEU A 671 -4.56 16.07 -13.13
N CYS A 672 -4.35 14.99 -13.88
CA CYS A 672 -3.01 14.51 -14.18
C CYS A 672 -2.36 15.41 -15.23
N THR A 673 -1.23 16.02 -14.87
CA THR A 673 -0.50 17.00 -15.67
C THR A 673 0.86 16.46 -16.13
N ASP A 674 1.57 17.23 -16.95
CA ASP A 674 2.94 16.92 -17.36
C ASP A 674 3.91 16.80 -16.16
N HIS A 675 3.58 17.38 -15.00
CA HIS A 675 4.36 17.22 -13.77
C HIS A 675 4.20 15.84 -13.12
N ASP A 676 3.12 15.12 -13.42
CA ASP A 676 2.84 13.79 -12.88
C ASP A 676 3.46 12.67 -13.73
N ARG A 677 4.07 13.02 -14.86
CA ARG A 677 4.66 12.08 -15.79
C ARG A 677 5.99 11.54 -15.25
N LEU A 678 6.17 10.22 -15.31
CA LEU A 678 7.43 9.57 -14.95
C LEU A 678 8.46 9.66 -16.11
N PRO A 679 9.77 9.58 -15.84
CA PRO A 679 10.80 9.73 -16.87
C PRO A 679 10.64 8.76 -18.05
N TRP A 680 10.32 7.49 -17.82
CA TRP A 680 10.07 6.52 -18.89
C TRP A 680 8.93 6.93 -19.82
N MET A 681 7.88 7.55 -19.30
CA MET A 681 6.72 7.97 -20.09
C MET A 681 7.08 9.17 -20.97
N THR A 682 8.01 10.02 -20.51
CA THR A 682 8.61 11.06 -21.34
C THR A 682 9.36 10.46 -22.52
N ALA A 683 10.23 9.49 -22.25
CA ALA A 683 11.02 8.82 -23.29
C ALA A 683 10.14 8.04 -24.28
N LEU A 684 9.10 7.37 -23.78
CA LEU A 684 8.13 6.63 -24.61
C LEU A 684 7.35 7.56 -25.54
N LEU A 685 6.89 8.71 -25.05
CA LEU A 685 6.25 9.74 -25.90
C LEU A 685 7.22 10.26 -26.97
N GLY A 686 8.48 10.51 -26.62
CA GLY A 686 9.50 10.89 -27.59
C GLY A 686 9.73 9.82 -28.66
N ALA A 687 9.72 8.53 -28.29
CA ALA A 687 9.80 7.43 -29.24
C ALA A 687 8.60 7.41 -30.20
N LEU A 688 7.39 7.54 -29.67
CA LEU A 688 6.16 7.61 -30.46
C LEU A 688 6.17 8.79 -31.45
N GLU A 689 6.66 9.96 -31.04
CA GLU A 689 6.83 11.15 -31.90
C GLU A 689 7.81 10.88 -33.06
N ARG A 690 8.88 10.12 -32.81
CA ARG A 690 9.85 9.71 -33.86
C ARG A 690 9.30 8.63 -34.79
N GLY A 691 8.09 8.14 -34.57
CA GLY A 691 7.47 7.09 -35.37
C GLY A 691 7.86 5.68 -34.95
N VAL A 692 8.24 5.47 -33.69
CA VAL A 692 8.36 4.14 -33.10
C VAL A 692 6.96 3.59 -32.81
N THR A 693 6.73 2.30 -33.05
CA THR A 693 5.49 1.63 -32.64
C THR A 693 5.65 1.01 -31.25
N VAL A 694 4.66 1.19 -30.39
CA VAL A 694 4.65 0.65 -29.03
C VAL A 694 3.50 -0.33 -28.86
N ARG A 695 3.82 -1.53 -28.36
CA ARG A 695 2.85 -2.57 -27.99
C ARG A 695 2.99 -2.82 -26.49
N LEU A 696 1.89 -2.66 -25.75
CA LEU A 696 1.82 -2.88 -24.31
C LEU A 696 0.88 -4.04 -24.01
N MET A 697 1.36 -5.04 -23.27
CA MET A 697 0.52 -5.99 -22.54
C MET A 697 0.64 -5.70 -21.05
N THR A 698 -0.50 -5.53 -20.39
CA THR A 698 -0.55 -5.14 -18.98
C THR A 698 -1.69 -5.83 -18.24
N LYS A 699 -1.65 -5.81 -16.90
CA LYS A 699 -2.75 -6.29 -16.07
C LYS A 699 -3.99 -5.41 -16.27
N SER A 700 -5.15 -6.01 -16.52
CA SER A 700 -6.39 -5.30 -16.79
C SER A 700 -7.37 -5.24 -15.62
N GLU A 701 -7.11 -5.93 -14.52
CA GLU A 701 -8.05 -6.03 -13.41
C GLU A 701 -7.40 -5.62 -12.08
N GLY A 702 -8.24 -5.45 -11.06
CA GLY A 702 -7.80 -5.02 -9.74
C GLY A 702 -7.40 -3.54 -9.68
N VAL A 703 -6.69 -3.16 -8.62
CA VAL A 703 -6.24 -1.78 -8.39
C VAL A 703 -5.19 -1.39 -9.43
N GLU A 704 -4.25 -2.30 -9.71
CA GLU A 704 -3.20 -2.13 -10.71
C GLU A 704 -3.81 -1.89 -12.10
N GLY A 705 -4.87 -2.62 -12.45
CA GLY A 705 -5.59 -2.40 -13.71
C GLY A 705 -6.21 -1.01 -13.83
N ILE A 706 -6.61 -0.38 -12.73
CA ILE A 706 -7.15 0.98 -12.74
C ILE A 706 -6.02 2.00 -12.92
N GLU A 707 -4.91 1.83 -12.19
CA GLU A 707 -3.71 2.67 -12.34
C GLU A 707 -3.16 2.62 -13.77
N ASN A 708 -3.12 1.42 -14.36
CA ASN A 708 -2.78 1.19 -15.76
C ASN A 708 -3.66 2.01 -16.70
N ARG A 709 -4.99 1.97 -16.51
CA ARG A 709 -5.93 2.72 -17.35
C ARG A 709 -5.78 4.24 -17.21
N ILE A 710 -5.45 4.75 -16.02
CA ILE A 710 -5.20 6.18 -15.80
C ILE A 710 -4.00 6.64 -16.64
N ALA A 711 -2.88 5.91 -16.58
CA ALA A 711 -1.71 6.22 -17.39
C ALA A 711 -1.98 6.08 -18.89
N LEU A 712 -2.74 5.07 -19.30
CA LEU A 712 -3.16 4.89 -20.70
C LEU A 712 -4.01 6.05 -21.19
N ALA A 713 -4.97 6.52 -20.38
CA ALA A 713 -5.82 7.65 -20.71
C ALA A 713 -5.02 8.94 -20.87
N TYR A 714 -4.06 9.18 -19.97
CA TYR A 714 -3.12 10.30 -20.09
C TYR A 714 -2.27 10.18 -21.36
N LEU A 715 -1.65 9.01 -21.62
CA LEU A 715 -0.80 8.80 -22.78
C LEU A 715 -1.57 9.02 -24.09
N GLN A 716 -2.78 8.47 -24.22
CA GLN A 716 -3.61 8.68 -25.40
C GLN A 716 -4.03 10.15 -25.59
N ARG A 717 -4.32 10.86 -24.50
CA ARG A 717 -4.60 12.31 -24.55
C ARG A 717 -3.39 13.09 -25.03
N GLU A 718 -2.21 12.79 -24.49
CA GLU A 718 -0.95 13.42 -24.88
C GLU A 718 -0.57 13.12 -26.33
N MET A 719 -0.76 11.88 -26.78
CA MET A 719 -0.58 11.50 -28.17
C MET A 719 -1.47 12.33 -29.11
N ARG A 720 -2.76 12.46 -28.79
CA ARG A 720 -3.69 13.31 -29.56
C ARG A 720 -3.25 14.76 -29.58
N ARG A 721 -2.86 15.31 -28.42
CA ARG A 721 -2.36 16.70 -28.28
C ARG A 721 -1.12 16.95 -29.15
N ARG A 722 -0.23 15.97 -29.26
CA ARG A 722 1.03 16.04 -30.02
C ARG A 722 0.88 15.63 -31.49
N GLY A 723 -0.32 15.25 -31.94
CA GLY A 723 -0.56 14.78 -33.31
C GLY A 723 0.06 13.41 -33.62
N ILE A 724 0.35 12.60 -32.59
CA ILE A 724 0.88 11.24 -32.74
C ILE A 724 -0.27 10.32 -33.19
N PRO A 725 -0.14 9.59 -34.33
CA PRO A 725 -1.19 8.70 -34.80
C PRO A 725 -1.51 7.59 -33.78
N ALA A 726 -2.81 7.30 -33.59
CA ALA A 726 -3.25 6.23 -32.69
C ALA A 726 -2.68 4.85 -33.08
N SER A 727 -2.38 4.62 -34.36
CA SER A 727 -1.73 3.40 -34.86
C SER A 727 -0.31 3.17 -34.34
N ARG A 728 0.31 4.16 -33.67
CA ARG A 728 1.64 4.03 -33.06
C ARG A 728 1.62 3.39 -31.69
N PHE A 729 0.47 3.30 -31.03
CA PHE A 729 0.38 2.75 -29.67
C PHE A 729 -0.82 1.81 -29.55
N GLU A 730 -0.56 0.57 -29.14
CA GLU A 730 -1.61 -0.40 -28.84
C GLU A 730 -1.39 -1.01 -27.46
N ALA A 731 -2.45 -1.07 -26.66
CA ALA A 731 -2.43 -1.68 -25.33
C ALA A 731 -3.48 -2.79 -25.21
N ARG A 732 -3.05 -3.92 -24.67
CA ARG A 732 -3.88 -5.12 -24.47
C ARG A 732 -3.78 -5.64 -23.04
N GLY A 733 -4.87 -6.22 -22.55
CA GLY A 733 -4.90 -6.96 -21.29
C GLY A 733 -4.20 -8.30 -21.48
N PHE A 734 -3.26 -8.62 -20.61
CA PHE A 734 -2.61 -9.93 -20.63
C PHE A 734 -3.68 -11.00 -20.32
N PRO A 735 -3.73 -12.14 -21.03
CA PRO A 735 -4.85 -13.09 -20.94
C PRO A 735 -4.89 -13.88 -19.63
N GLN A 736 -3.95 -13.65 -18.71
CA GLN A 736 -3.74 -14.41 -17.48
C GLN A 736 -3.27 -13.45 -16.36
N PRO A 737 -3.18 -13.91 -15.10
CA PRO A 737 -2.54 -13.13 -14.05
C PRO A 737 -1.09 -12.80 -14.44
N LEU A 738 -0.75 -11.51 -14.46
CA LEU A 738 0.54 -11.00 -14.90
C LEU A 738 1.31 -10.38 -13.73
N HIS A 739 2.60 -10.72 -13.60
CA HIS A 739 3.54 -10.04 -12.73
C HIS A 739 4.88 -9.69 -13.41
N ALA A 740 5.06 -9.99 -14.69
CA ALA A 740 6.30 -9.69 -15.40
C ALA A 740 6.61 -8.17 -15.49
N LYS A 741 7.90 -7.85 -15.60
CA LYS A 741 8.44 -6.50 -15.88
C LYS A 741 9.50 -6.60 -16.97
N VAL A 742 9.03 -6.63 -18.22
CA VAL A 742 9.88 -6.93 -19.38
C VAL A 742 9.69 -5.90 -20.48
N THR A 743 10.81 -5.45 -21.04
CA THR A 743 10.84 -4.49 -22.14
C THR A 743 11.76 -5.00 -23.25
N LEU A 744 11.27 -5.05 -24.49
CA LEU A 744 12.07 -5.34 -25.68
C LEU A 744 12.07 -4.13 -26.62
N VAL A 745 13.25 -3.62 -26.93
CA VAL A 745 13.43 -2.45 -27.81
C VAL A 745 14.10 -2.86 -29.12
N ASP A 746 13.50 -2.44 -30.24
CA ASP A 746 13.86 -2.73 -31.63
C ASP A 746 14.17 -4.21 -31.91
N ARG A 747 13.59 -5.13 -31.13
CA ARG A 747 13.88 -6.59 -31.18
C ARG A 747 15.36 -6.94 -30.95
N ARG A 748 16.13 -6.00 -30.39
CA ARG A 748 17.58 -6.09 -30.24
C ARG A 748 18.06 -5.97 -28.81
N MET A 749 17.29 -5.30 -27.94
CA MET A 749 17.65 -5.14 -26.54
C MET A 749 16.51 -5.57 -25.64
N LEU A 750 16.73 -6.62 -24.85
CA LEU A 750 15.76 -7.16 -23.90
C LEU A 750 16.16 -6.75 -22.48
N VAL A 751 15.21 -6.21 -21.71
CA VAL A 751 15.35 -5.86 -20.29
C VAL A 751 14.38 -6.73 -19.48
N VAL A 752 14.89 -7.45 -18.47
CA VAL A 752 14.12 -8.31 -17.57
C VAL A 752 14.61 -8.08 -16.14
N GLY A 753 13.68 -7.91 -15.20
CA GLY A 753 14.01 -7.78 -13.79
C GLY A 753 12.81 -7.42 -12.95
N SER A 754 13.06 -6.64 -11.89
CA SER A 754 12.06 -6.30 -10.88
C SER A 754 11.43 -4.92 -11.08
N MET A 755 12.00 -4.05 -11.93
CA MET A 755 11.57 -2.65 -12.07
C MET A 755 10.27 -2.51 -12.87
N ASN A 756 9.19 -2.09 -12.21
CA ASN A 756 7.92 -1.78 -12.87
C ASN A 756 7.99 -0.42 -13.61
N LEU A 757 7.10 -0.20 -14.59
CA LEU A 757 6.83 1.14 -15.15
C LEU A 757 5.85 1.92 -14.26
N HIS A 758 6.13 1.97 -12.95
CA HIS A 758 5.22 2.42 -11.90
C HIS A 758 5.87 3.45 -10.98
N TYR A 759 5.11 4.35 -10.35
CA TYR A 759 5.69 5.38 -9.47
C TYR A 759 6.55 4.79 -8.35
N SER A 760 6.19 3.63 -7.80
CA SER A 760 6.97 3.02 -6.73
C SER A 760 8.40 2.70 -7.18
N SER A 761 8.60 2.32 -8.44
CA SER A 761 9.92 2.04 -9.01
C SER A 761 10.63 3.30 -9.54
N TRP A 762 9.93 4.39 -9.87
CA TRP A 762 10.51 5.57 -10.56
C TRP A 762 10.51 6.88 -9.75
N THR A 763 9.86 6.93 -8.58
CA THR A 763 9.84 8.13 -7.75
C THR A 763 11.26 8.46 -7.29
N GLN A 764 11.73 9.66 -7.64
CA GLN A 764 13.00 10.18 -7.16
C GLN A 764 12.86 10.57 -5.68
N GLY A 765 13.91 10.37 -4.89
CA GLY A 765 13.92 10.62 -3.44
C GLY A 765 13.48 9.40 -2.61
N PRO A 766 12.94 9.61 -1.40
CA PRO A 766 12.83 8.56 -0.37
C PRO A 766 11.78 7.49 -0.62
N LEU A 767 11.02 7.58 -1.70
CA LEU A 767 9.89 6.65 -1.94
C LEU A 767 10.19 5.63 -3.04
N GLY A 768 11.31 5.78 -3.74
CA GLY A 768 11.70 4.87 -4.81
C GLY A 768 12.19 3.52 -4.26
N LEU A 769 11.54 2.44 -4.67
CA LEU A 769 11.93 1.07 -4.34
C LEU A 769 13.32 0.74 -4.88
N ALA A 770 14.04 -0.14 -4.17
CA ALA A 770 15.27 -0.72 -4.72
C ALA A 770 14.90 -1.81 -5.73
N GLU A 771 15.48 -1.75 -6.93
CA GLU A 771 15.14 -2.63 -8.06
C GLU A 771 16.42 -3.11 -8.75
N TYR A 772 16.34 -4.25 -9.41
CA TYR A 772 17.47 -4.79 -10.17
C TYR A 772 17.00 -5.48 -11.45
N ASP A 773 17.52 -5.03 -12.58
CA ASP A 773 17.26 -5.60 -13.89
C ASP A 773 18.56 -6.00 -14.60
N LEU A 774 18.40 -6.84 -15.61
CA LEU A 774 19.42 -7.15 -16.59
C LEU A 774 18.94 -6.74 -17.98
N ALA A 775 19.82 -6.12 -18.76
CA ALA A 775 19.59 -5.84 -20.17
C ALA A 775 20.57 -6.62 -21.05
N THR A 776 20.11 -7.27 -22.12
CA THR A 776 20.93 -8.08 -23.01
C THR A 776 20.59 -7.84 -24.48
N SER A 777 21.63 -7.87 -25.32
CA SER A 777 21.52 -7.87 -26.77
C SER A 777 21.66 -9.26 -27.39
N ASP A 778 21.63 -10.31 -26.57
CA ASP A 778 21.73 -11.69 -27.03
C ASP A 778 20.60 -12.03 -28.03
N PRO A 779 20.91 -12.32 -29.30
CA PRO A 779 19.91 -12.45 -30.34
C PRO A 779 19.03 -13.70 -30.16
N ALA A 780 19.50 -14.72 -29.44
CA ALA A 780 18.67 -15.89 -29.14
C ALA A 780 17.60 -15.53 -28.10
N ARG A 781 17.96 -14.76 -27.07
CA ARG A 781 17.00 -14.34 -26.04
C ARG A 781 16.00 -13.30 -26.51
N THR A 782 16.41 -12.35 -27.34
CA THR A 782 15.47 -11.37 -27.91
C THR A 782 14.44 -12.06 -28.82
N ARG A 783 14.86 -13.07 -29.60
CA ARG A 783 13.94 -13.89 -30.40
C ARG A 783 13.02 -14.74 -29.53
N GLU A 784 13.55 -15.38 -28.50
CA GLU A 784 12.75 -16.18 -27.56
C GLU A 784 11.64 -15.36 -26.92
N PHE A 785 11.97 -14.19 -26.35
CA PHE A 785 10.96 -13.31 -25.74
C PHE A 785 9.95 -12.83 -26.78
N ARG A 786 10.39 -12.46 -27.98
CA ARG A 786 9.47 -12.02 -29.04
C ARG A 786 8.46 -13.10 -29.40
N GLN A 787 8.89 -14.35 -29.59
CA GLN A 787 7.99 -15.46 -29.91
C GLN A 787 6.94 -15.65 -28.82
N LEU A 788 7.38 -15.58 -27.56
CA LEU A 788 6.49 -15.62 -26.41
C LEU A 788 5.50 -14.46 -26.40
N TYR A 789 5.99 -13.23 -26.59
CA TYR A 789 5.18 -12.02 -26.61
C TYR A 789 4.12 -12.06 -27.72
N ASP A 790 4.52 -12.42 -28.94
CA ASP A 790 3.62 -12.50 -30.09
C ASP A 790 2.55 -13.60 -29.89
N GLY A 791 2.90 -14.71 -29.22
CA GLY A 791 1.96 -15.77 -28.85
C GLY A 791 0.86 -15.33 -27.87
N PHE A 792 1.23 -14.58 -26.83
CA PHE A 792 0.26 -13.99 -25.91
C PHE A 792 -0.52 -12.84 -26.53
N TRP A 793 0.14 -12.01 -27.35
CA TRP A 793 -0.50 -10.89 -28.01
C TRP A 793 -1.67 -11.32 -28.88
N ALA A 794 -1.53 -12.46 -29.57
CA ALA A 794 -2.60 -13.03 -30.40
C ALA A 794 -3.87 -13.39 -29.60
N GLN A 795 -3.73 -13.66 -28.30
CA GLN A 795 -4.81 -14.01 -27.37
C GLN A 795 -5.27 -12.82 -26.53
N ALA A 796 -4.44 -11.78 -26.42
CA ALA A 796 -4.69 -10.62 -25.61
C ALA A 796 -5.79 -9.73 -26.22
N GLU A 797 -6.67 -9.20 -25.37
CA GLU A 797 -7.77 -8.31 -25.76
C GLU A 797 -7.36 -6.84 -25.61
N ALA A 798 -7.89 -5.94 -26.44
CA ALA A 798 -7.63 -4.51 -26.30
C ALA A 798 -8.10 -3.97 -24.94
N VAL A 799 -7.25 -3.18 -24.27
CA VAL A 799 -7.67 -2.52 -23.01
C VAL A 799 -8.71 -1.46 -23.34
N THR A 800 -9.92 -1.65 -22.81
CA THR A 800 -10.98 -0.65 -22.92
C THR A 800 -10.86 0.35 -21.77
N LEU A 801 -10.84 1.64 -22.11
CA LEU A 801 -10.89 2.72 -21.14
C LEU A 801 -12.35 3.00 -20.76
N PRO A 802 -12.69 3.05 -19.47
CA PRO A 802 -13.99 3.48 -18.99
C PRO A 802 -14.40 4.86 -19.55
N PRO A 803 -15.72 5.11 -19.76
CA PRO A 803 -16.19 6.38 -20.31
C PRO A 803 -15.69 7.61 -19.53
N PHE A 804 -15.62 7.53 -18.20
CA PHE A 804 -15.12 8.65 -17.39
C PHE A 804 -13.61 8.95 -17.58
N LEU A 805 -12.83 8.03 -18.14
CA LEU A 805 -11.44 8.29 -18.52
C LEU A 805 -11.31 8.88 -19.94
N THR A 806 -12.30 8.67 -20.80
CA THR A 806 -12.29 9.12 -22.20
C THR A 806 -13.06 10.44 -22.41
N GLU A 807 -14.14 10.66 -21.66
CA GLU A 807 -15.05 11.81 -21.80
C GLU A 807 -14.56 13.08 -21.09
N VAL A 808 -13.75 12.95 -20.02
CA VAL A 808 -13.31 14.09 -19.17
C VAL A 808 -12.28 14.99 -19.89
N GLY A 809 -11.93 14.70 -21.14
CA GLY A 809 -11.13 15.54 -22.02
C GLY A 809 -11.91 16.28 -23.11
N ALA A 810 -13.23 16.09 -23.25
CA ALA A 810 -14.04 16.75 -24.26
C ALA A 810 -14.61 18.10 -23.79
N GLY A 811 -13.88 18.81 -22.92
CA GLY A 811 -13.97 20.26 -22.92
C GLY A 811 -13.40 20.76 -24.24
N GLN A 812 -14.24 20.89 -25.27
CA GLN A 812 -13.95 21.80 -26.37
C GLN A 812 -13.55 23.17 -25.77
N PRO A 813 -12.58 23.88 -26.37
CA PRO A 813 -12.06 25.14 -25.84
C PRO A 813 -13.14 26.17 -25.50
#